data_AF-A0A7C5N7J4-F1
#
_entry.id   AF-A0A7C5N7J4-F1
#
_cell.length_a   1.000
_cell.length_b   1.000
_cell.length_c   1.000
_cell.angle_alpha   90.00
_cell.angle_beta   90.00
_cell.angle_gamma   90.00
#
_symmetry.space_group_name_H-M   'P 1'
#
loop_
_entity.id
_entity.type
_entity.pdbx_description
1 polymer ?
#
loop_
_entity_poly.entity_id
_entity_poly.type
_entity_poly.pdbx_seq_one_letter_code
_entity_poly.pdbx_strand_id
1 'polypeptide(L)'
;FCMEGRDRVIDYVAEHYGRDKVSQIITYGSMAAKAVVRDVGRVMGHPYGFVDRISKMIPFEVGISLDKAIAQEESLAQLIAEDEEVAELIEMAKKLEGLARNAGKHAGGVVIAPTKLTDFCPLYCEQGGDSIVSQFDKDDVEAVGLVKFDFLGLRTLTIIDWALDNIEKQKGRDARPDIETIPLDDKAAFALLKACQTTAVFQLESRGMKDLIKRLQPDDFEDIIALVALFRPGPLQSGMVDDFINVKHKRKKAEYPHPDIKHILEPTYGVILYQEQVMQIAQVLAGYTLGGADMLRRAMGKKKPEEMAKQREIFTKGALARGVEEKTATYIFDLMEKFAGYGFNKSHSAAYALVSYQTAWLKAHYPAAFMAAVMSADMDSTDKVVTLIEECREMKLEVVSPDVNTSHYKFTVKDDGAIFYGLGAIKGVGEGAIEGIIQAREQDGPFRDLFDFCQRIDLKKANRRTLEALIRAGALDGLGPNRATLMATLDTAVQMAEQHHKDAAAGQNDMFALMEPEQAASGTFVEAPDWDDEIRLNGEKETLGLYLTGHPVDRYEQELAGIISHRICDLNPSGDQTIIVAGLVVAMRTMNTRRGDRMAFVTLDDRSGRLELAVFADTYQHYRDLLVKDRLVVVEGEVSVDDYSGGIKMSARKVYDIDNARESFARRLVLTLKQEQTVNGFVQDLAQVLMPFREGRCTVRVEYHRPDAQAQLTFGPDWRVRPTDELLRRITELAGEGSVRIEY
;
A
#
# COMPACT_ATOMS: atom_id res chain seq x y z
N PHE A 1 11.51 10.58 -17.70
CA PHE A 1 12.45 9.47 -17.93
C PHE A 1 12.12 8.30 -17.02
N CYS A 2 12.50 7.08 -17.39
CA CYS A 2 12.57 5.96 -16.45
C CYS A 2 13.47 6.36 -15.27
N MET A 3 13.12 5.96 -14.04
CA MET A 3 13.86 6.33 -12.83
C MET A 3 15.32 5.85 -12.89
N GLU A 4 15.56 4.60 -13.27
CA GLU A 4 16.91 4.02 -13.44
C GLU A 4 17.70 4.68 -14.60
N GLY A 5 17.01 5.05 -15.67
CA GLY A 5 17.64 5.66 -16.85
C GLY A 5 17.96 7.15 -16.72
N ARG A 6 17.45 7.82 -15.69
CA ARG A 6 17.59 9.29 -15.53
C ARG A 6 19.04 9.73 -15.41
N ASP A 7 19.81 9.08 -14.54
CA ASP A 7 21.18 9.51 -14.25
C ASP A 7 22.08 9.32 -15.48
N ARG A 8 21.86 8.27 -16.27
CA ARG A 8 22.52 8.07 -17.58
C ARG A 8 22.28 9.22 -18.56
N VAL A 9 21.08 9.80 -18.56
CA VAL A 9 20.76 10.96 -19.42
C VAL A 9 21.47 12.21 -18.91
N ILE A 10 21.55 12.40 -17.59
CA ILE A 10 22.30 13.51 -16.99
C ILE A 10 23.77 13.39 -17.35
N ASP A 11 24.37 12.20 -17.21
CA ASP A 11 25.76 11.93 -17.56
C ASP A 11 26.01 12.18 -19.04
N TYR A 12 25.14 11.71 -19.93
CA TYR A 12 25.23 11.99 -21.37
C TYR A 12 25.22 13.50 -21.68
N VAL A 13 24.31 14.26 -21.05
CA VAL A 13 24.23 15.72 -21.23
C VAL A 13 25.49 16.40 -20.69
N ALA A 14 26.00 15.95 -19.55
CA ALA A 14 27.22 16.48 -18.96
C ALA A 14 28.46 16.19 -19.83
N GLU A 15 28.56 15.01 -20.41
CA GLU A 15 29.63 14.65 -21.36
C GLU A 15 29.52 15.44 -22.67
N HIS A 16 28.30 15.60 -23.20
CA HIS A 16 28.06 16.25 -24.49
C HIS A 16 28.31 17.77 -24.47
N TYR A 17 27.81 18.47 -23.44
CA TYR A 17 27.91 19.93 -23.35
C TYR A 17 29.11 20.43 -22.52
N GLY A 18 29.73 19.53 -21.75
CA GLY A 18 30.82 19.84 -20.82
C GLY A 18 30.36 19.81 -19.37
N ARG A 19 31.10 19.08 -18.53
CA ARG A 19 30.79 18.82 -17.12
C ARG A 19 30.83 20.09 -16.25
N ASP A 20 31.49 21.14 -16.73
CA ASP A 20 31.58 22.47 -16.11
C ASP A 20 30.42 23.41 -16.50
N LYS A 21 29.58 23.01 -17.47
CA LYS A 21 28.42 23.77 -17.96
C LYS A 21 27.08 23.19 -17.54
N VAL A 22 27.07 21.94 -17.09
CA VAL A 22 25.88 21.20 -16.71
C VAL A 22 25.92 20.89 -15.22
N SER A 23 24.84 21.18 -14.52
CA SER A 23 24.74 20.93 -13.08
C SER A 23 23.30 20.69 -12.66
N GLN A 24 23.11 20.03 -11.53
CA GLN A 24 21.80 19.92 -10.92
C GLN A 24 21.49 21.19 -10.13
N ILE A 25 20.20 21.48 -9.95
CA ILE A 25 19.75 22.65 -9.18
C ILE A 25 19.65 22.25 -7.70
N ILE A 26 20.06 23.13 -6.78
CA ILE A 26 19.86 22.88 -5.34
C ILE A 26 18.39 23.09 -4.98
N THR A 27 17.95 22.37 -3.96
CA THR A 27 16.69 22.61 -3.27
C THR A 27 16.97 22.83 -1.81
N TYR A 28 16.43 23.90 -1.25
CA TYR A 28 16.49 24.16 0.18
C TYR A 28 15.31 23.49 0.87
N GLY A 29 15.60 22.52 1.75
CA GLY A 29 14.58 21.95 2.61
C GLY A 29 14.18 22.97 3.67
N SER A 30 12.95 23.50 3.60
CA SER A 30 12.42 24.39 4.62
C SER A 30 11.87 23.61 5.82
N MET A 31 11.90 24.21 7.01
CA MET A 31 11.27 23.64 8.20
C MET A 31 9.73 23.68 8.09
N ALA A 32 9.13 22.58 7.65
CA ALA A 32 7.68 22.41 7.57
C ALA A 32 7.06 22.22 8.97
N ALA A 33 5.79 22.62 9.15
CA ALA A 33 5.07 22.64 10.44
C ALA A 33 5.25 21.36 11.30
N LYS A 34 5.12 20.17 10.72
CA LYS A 34 5.33 18.90 11.46
C LYS A 34 6.79 18.63 11.80
N ALA A 35 7.70 18.96 10.90
CA ALA A 35 9.12 18.70 11.06
C ALA A 35 9.74 19.64 12.10
N VAL A 36 9.35 20.93 12.07
CA VAL A 36 9.85 21.94 13.02
C VAL A 36 9.46 21.60 14.46
N VAL A 37 8.22 21.14 14.68
CA VAL A 37 7.74 20.67 16.00
C VAL A 37 8.57 19.48 16.49
N ARG A 38 8.90 18.54 15.59
CA ARG A 38 9.74 17.38 15.92
C ARG A 38 11.18 17.74 16.28
N ASP A 39 11.77 18.65 15.52
CA ASP A 39 13.16 19.06 15.75
C ASP A 39 13.29 19.93 17.01
N VAL A 40 12.39 20.88 17.22
CA VAL A 40 12.36 21.72 18.43
C VAL A 40 12.13 20.84 19.67
N GLY A 41 11.13 19.96 19.63
CA GLY A 41 10.85 19.06 20.75
C GLY A 41 12.03 18.15 21.12
N ARG A 42 12.78 17.66 20.12
CA ARG A 42 14.00 16.89 20.36
C ARG A 42 15.10 17.73 21.02
N VAL A 43 15.27 18.98 20.59
CA VAL A 43 16.29 19.89 21.16
C VAL A 43 15.95 20.30 22.59
N MET A 44 14.66 20.47 22.90
CA MET A 44 14.17 20.73 24.26
C MET A 44 14.24 19.50 25.19
N GLY A 45 14.58 18.32 24.64
CA GLY A 45 14.76 17.09 25.43
C GLY A 45 13.48 16.28 25.66
N HIS A 46 12.38 16.58 24.95
CA HIS A 46 11.15 15.81 25.10
C HIS A 46 11.25 14.41 24.48
N PRO A 47 10.60 13.39 25.07
CA PRO A 47 10.54 12.04 24.49
C PRO A 47 9.88 12.01 23.10
N TYR A 48 10.36 11.14 22.20
CA TYR A 48 9.82 11.02 20.84
C TYR A 48 8.30 10.80 20.80
N GLY A 49 7.76 9.96 21.69
CA GLY A 49 6.32 9.68 21.74
C GLY A 49 5.47 10.92 22.08
N PHE A 50 5.98 11.80 22.95
CA PHE A 50 5.31 13.05 23.31
C PHE A 50 5.24 14.00 22.11
N VAL A 51 6.37 14.19 21.43
CA VAL A 51 6.49 15.10 20.29
C VAL A 51 5.76 14.56 19.05
N ASP A 52 5.81 13.24 18.81
CA ASP A 52 5.10 12.61 17.71
C ASP A 52 3.59 12.76 17.85
N ARG A 53 3.06 12.62 19.07
CA ARG A 53 1.64 12.87 19.39
C ARG A 53 1.19 14.26 18.99
N ILE A 54 1.96 15.30 19.32
CA ILE A 54 1.66 16.70 18.97
C ILE A 54 1.75 16.89 17.44
N SER A 55 2.82 16.38 16.82
CA SER A 55 3.03 16.52 15.37
C SER A 55 1.93 15.85 14.52
N LYS A 56 1.30 14.80 15.04
CA LYS A 56 0.19 14.09 14.39
C LYS A 56 -1.14 14.86 14.43
N MET A 57 -1.32 15.77 15.39
CA MET A 57 -2.51 16.64 15.48
C MET A 57 -2.52 17.73 14.40
N ILE A 58 -1.36 18.06 13.83
CA ILE A 58 -1.28 19.04 12.73
C ILE A 58 -1.96 18.43 11.47
N PRO A 59 -2.94 19.11 10.87
CA PRO A 59 -3.62 18.62 9.67
C PRO A 59 -2.64 18.37 8.51
N PHE A 60 -2.98 17.41 7.65
CA PHE A 60 -2.18 17.10 6.47
C PHE A 60 -2.68 17.93 5.28
N GLU A 61 -2.24 19.19 5.22
CA GLU A 61 -2.50 20.12 4.11
C GLU A 61 -1.15 20.64 3.56
N VAL A 62 -1.04 20.72 2.23
CA VAL A 62 0.19 21.17 1.56
C VAL A 62 0.44 22.64 1.88
N GLY A 63 1.59 22.94 2.49
CA GLY A 63 1.94 24.31 2.88
C GLY A 63 1.15 24.83 4.08
N ILE A 64 0.63 23.94 4.94
CA ILE A 64 0.03 24.34 6.21
C ILE A 64 1.05 25.05 7.10
N SER A 65 0.66 26.19 7.65
CA SER A 65 1.41 26.87 8.70
C SER A 65 0.88 26.49 10.07
N LEU A 66 1.72 26.61 11.10
CA LEU A 66 1.31 26.35 12.49
C LEU A 66 0.11 27.22 12.90
N ASP A 67 0.03 28.48 12.47
CA ASP A 67 -1.13 29.34 12.75
C ASP A 67 -2.43 28.81 12.13
N LYS A 68 -2.37 28.32 10.88
CA LYS A 68 -3.53 27.69 10.24
C LYS A 68 -3.92 26.39 10.93
N ALA A 69 -2.93 25.59 11.33
CA ALA A 69 -3.17 24.33 12.05
C ALA A 69 -3.89 24.57 13.38
N ILE A 70 -3.46 25.58 14.15
CA ILE A 70 -4.10 25.96 15.42
C ILE A 70 -5.53 26.47 15.19
N ALA A 71 -5.78 27.21 14.11
CA ALA A 71 -7.11 27.71 13.78
C ALA A 71 -8.07 26.61 13.28
N GLN A 72 -7.56 25.55 12.66
CA GLN A 72 -8.36 24.44 12.14
C GLN A 72 -8.63 23.34 13.19
N GLU A 73 -7.67 23.06 14.08
CA GLU A 73 -7.73 21.94 15.02
C GLU A 73 -7.89 22.42 16.48
N GLU A 74 -9.11 22.39 16.99
CA GLU A 74 -9.44 22.86 18.35
C GLU A 74 -8.67 22.09 19.45
N SER A 75 -8.43 20.79 19.27
CA SER A 75 -7.68 20.00 20.27
C SER A 75 -6.23 20.43 20.39
N LEU A 76 -5.61 20.92 19.31
CA LEU A 76 -4.25 21.46 19.36
C LEU A 76 -4.24 22.79 20.11
N ALA A 77 -5.24 23.65 19.88
CA ALA A 77 -5.39 24.92 20.59
C ALA A 77 -5.64 24.71 22.10
N GLN A 78 -6.46 23.73 22.48
CA GLN A 78 -6.69 23.34 23.87
C GLN A 78 -5.41 22.83 24.53
N LEU A 79 -4.67 21.94 23.87
CA LEU A 79 -3.43 21.39 24.41
C LEU A 79 -2.37 22.48 24.66
N ILE A 80 -2.28 23.47 23.77
CA ILE A 80 -1.40 24.64 23.94
C ILE A 80 -1.83 25.50 25.14
N ALA A 81 -3.13 25.57 25.45
CA ALA A 81 -3.64 26.35 26.57
C ALA A 81 -3.50 25.62 27.92
N GLU A 82 -3.54 24.29 27.92
CA GLU A 82 -3.49 23.46 29.14
C GLU A 82 -2.06 23.07 29.55
N ASP A 83 -1.14 22.92 28.60
CA ASP A 83 0.22 22.41 28.82
C ASP A 83 1.28 23.47 28.46
N GLU A 84 1.95 24.01 29.49
CA GLU A 84 3.00 25.03 29.33
C GLU A 84 4.18 24.55 28.47
N GLU A 85 4.55 23.25 28.56
CA GLU A 85 5.65 22.70 27.76
C GLU A 85 5.29 22.69 26.26
N VAL A 86 4.02 22.39 25.95
CA VAL A 86 3.52 22.42 24.57
C VAL A 86 3.44 23.85 24.05
N ALA A 87 3.02 24.81 24.89
CA ALA A 87 2.99 26.22 24.53
C ALA A 87 4.37 26.76 24.14
N GLU A 88 5.39 26.49 24.96
CA GLU A 88 6.77 26.91 24.70
C GLU A 88 7.32 26.26 23.42
N LEU A 89 7.07 24.96 23.24
CA LEU A 89 7.49 24.23 22.04
C LEU A 89 6.89 24.85 20.77
N ILE A 90 5.59 25.13 20.77
CA ILE A 90 4.90 25.68 19.60
C ILE A 90 5.32 27.13 19.33
N GLU A 91 5.52 27.95 20.37
CA GLU A 91 6.02 29.32 20.20
C GLU A 91 7.40 29.33 19.54
N MET A 92 8.30 28.46 19.99
CA MET A 92 9.63 28.33 19.39
C MET A 92 9.56 27.78 17.97
N ALA A 93 8.69 26.80 17.73
CA ALA A 93 8.46 26.23 16.40
C ALA A 93 7.96 27.28 15.39
N LYS A 94 7.08 28.22 15.81
CA LYS A 94 6.62 29.32 14.95
C LYS A 94 7.74 30.25 14.52
N LYS A 95 8.73 30.51 15.38
CA LYS A 95 9.89 31.37 15.05
C LYS A 95 10.83 30.72 14.03
N LEU A 96 10.82 29.39 13.94
CA LEU A 96 11.70 28.61 13.06
C LEU A 96 10.99 28.08 11.80
N GLU A 97 9.66 28.16 11.75
CA GLU A 97 8.86 27.73 10.61
C GLU A 97 9.29 28.48 9.34
N GLY A 98 9.48 27.73 8.24
CA GLY A 98 9.85 28.29 6.94
C GLY A 98 11.34 28.61 6.76
N LEU A 99 12.16 28.53 7.81
CA LEU A 99 13.62 28.70 7.67
C LEU A 99 14.24 27.53 6.88
N ALA A 100 15.31 27.81 6.14
CA ALA A 100 16.09 26.79 5.45
C ALA A 100 16.84 25.91 6.46
N ARG A 101 16.69 24.59 6.34
CA ARG A 101 17.28 23.58 7.22
C ARG A 101 18.53 22.97 6.63
N ASN A 102 18.44 22.52 5.38
CA ASN A 102 19.50 21.79 4.69
C ASN A 102 19.47 22.06 3.20
N ALA A 103 20.66 21.95 2.59
CA ALA A 103 20.83 21.82 1.16
C ALA A 103 20.51 20.38 0.75
N GLY A 104 19.70 20.23 -0.30
CA GLY A 104 19.48 18.97 -0.99
C GLY A 104 19.55 19.17 -2.49
N LYS A 105 19.57 18.09 -3.26
CA LYS A 105 19.57 18.15 -4.73
C LYS A 105 18.15 18.11 -5.25
N HIS A 106 17.82 18.95 -6.24
CA HIS A 106 16.52 18.88 -6.88
C HIS A 106 16.35 17.53 -7.58
N ALA A 107 15.25 16.84 -7.31
CA ALA A 107 14.96 15.52 -7.88
C ALA A 107 14.75 15.52 -9.42
N GLY A 108 14.93 16.66 -10.10
CA GLY A 108 14.62 16.81 -11.53
C GLY A 108 15.29 17.99 -12.21
N GLY A 109 15.52 19.09 -11.50
CA GLY A 109 16.10 20.30 -12.08
C GLY A 109 17.56 20.12 -12.49
N VAL A 110 17.82 20.27 -13.79
CA VAL A 110 19.14 20.33 -14.40
C VAL A 110 19.26 21.67 -15.11
N VAL A 111 20.39 22.34 -14.95
CA VAL A 111 20.70 23.59 -15.63
C VAL A 111 21.78 23.38 -16.67
N ILE A 112 21.62 24.00 -17.83
CA ILE A 112 22.61 23.99 -18.92
C ILE A 112 22.99 25.44 -19.23
N ALA A 113 24.26 25.77 -18.97
CA ALA A 113 24.83 27.08 -19.26
C ALA A 113 25.52 27.11 -20.63
N PRO A 114 25.57 28.27 -21.31
CA PRO A 114 26.31 28.41 -22.57
C PRO A 114 27.83 28.35 -22.38
N THR A 115 28.32 28.90 -21.25
CA THR A 115 29.72 28.85 -20.80
C THR A 115 29.80 28.13 -19.44
N LYS A 116 30.79 28.45 -18.60
CA LYS A 116 30.94 27.78 -17.31
C LYS A 116 29.84 28.24 -16.36
N LEU A 117 29.32 27.33 -15.54
CA LEU A 117 28.30 27.69 -14.56
C LEU A 117 28.78 28.73 -13.56
N THR A 118 30.07 28.70 -13.22
CA THR A 118 30.72 29.68 -12.33
C THR A 118 30.67 31.11 -12.85
N ASP A 119 30.40 31.31 -14.15
CA ASP A 119 30.24 32.65 -14.73
C ASP A 119 28.89 33.27 -14.34
N PHE A 120 27.92 32.45 -13.92
CA PHE A 120 26.53 32.85 -13.65
C PHE A 120 26.10 32.61 -12.20
N CYS A 121 26.49 31.48 -11.59
CA CYS A 121 26.13 31.14 -10.22
C CYS A 121 27.26 30.43 -9.46
N PRO A 122 27.32 30.59 -8.13
CA PRO A 122 28.21 29.79 -7.30
C PRO A 122 27.71 28.35 -7.21
N LEU A 123 28.64 27.42 -6.99
CA LEU A 123 28.38 25.99 -6.94
C LEU A 123 28.47 25.48 -5.50
N TYR A 124 27.68 24.46 -5.17
CA TYR A 124 27.73 23.70 -3.93
C TYR A 124 28.16 22.26 -4.25
N CYS A 125 28.94 21.68 -3.34
CA CYS A 125 29.39 20.31 -3.42
C CYS A 125 29.35 19.71 -2.01
N GLU A 126 28.79 18.52 -1.89
CA GLU A 126 28.81 17.77 -0.64
C GLU A 126 30.24 17.30 -0.34
N GLN A 127 30.58 17.18 0.94
CA GLN A 127 31.90 16.76 1.37
C GLN A 127 32.19 15.33 0.92
N GLY A 128 33.18 15.15 0.05
CA GLY A 128 33.55 13.85 -0.52
C GLY A 128 32.70 13.41 -1.72
N GLY A 129 31.82 14.27 -2.25
CA GLY A 129 31.06 14.01 -3.46
C GLY A 129 31.68 14.65 -4.71
N ASP A 130 31.49 14.03 -5.86
CA ASP A 130 31.86 14.58 -7.19
C ASP A 130 30.70 15.35 -7.86
N SER A 131 29.52 15.32 -7.23
CA SER A 131 28.28 15.87 -7.78
C SER A 131 28.13 17.33 -7.37
N ILE A 132 28.30 18.20 -8.36
CA ILE A 132 28.19 19.65 -8.27
C ILE A 132 26.72 20.06 -8.43
N VAL A 133 26.24 21.01 -7.62
CA VAL A 133 24.92 21.63 -7.76
C VAL A 133 25.01 23.16 -7.76
N SER A 134 24.09 23.85 -8.43
CA SER A 134 23.96 25.32 -8.36
C SER A 134 23.54 25.75 -6.96
N GLN A 135 24.12 26.80 -6.37
CA GLN A 135 23.64 27.37 -5.09
C GLN A 135 22.33 28.16 -5.23
N PHE A 136 21.99 28.60 -6.44
CA PHE A 136 20.69 29.22 -6.68
C PHE A 136 19.60 28.17 -6.82
N ASP A 137 18.44 28.45 -6.23
CA ASP A 137 17.27 27.60 -6.32
C ASP A 137 16.60 27.68 -7.71
N LYS A 138 15.46 27.00 -7.88
CA LYS A 138 14.78 26.91 -9.17
C LYS A 138 14.40 28.29 -9.75
N ASP A 139 13.98 29.24 -8.91
CA ASP A 139 13.42 30.52 -9.35
C ASP A 139 14.56 31.51 -9.59
N ASP A 140 15.59 31.46 -8.74
CA ASP A 140 16.79 32.30 -8.87
C ASP A 140 17.63 31.91 -10.10
N VAL A 141 17.77 30.62 -10.42
CA VAL A 141 18.48 30.17 -11.63
C VAL A 141 17.81 30.68 -12.91
N GLU A 142 16.48 30.64 -12.96
CA GLU A 142 15.71 31.16 -14.11
C GLU A 142 15.80 32.70 -14.18
N ALA A 143 15.76 33.39 -13.03
CA ALA A 143 15.89 34.85 -12.96
C ALA A 143 17.27 35.36 -13.45
N VAL A 144 18.33 34.57 -13.23
CA VAL A 144 19.68 34.86 -13.75
C VAL A 144 19.79 34.57 -15.26
N GLY A 145 18.75 33.99 -15.87
CA GLY A 145 18.65 33.78 -17.32
C GLY A 145 19.22 32.44 -17.79
N LEU A 146 19.47 31.50 -16.89
CA LEU A 146 19.89 30.15 -17.25
C LEU A 146 18.68 29.28 -17.63
N VAL A 147 18.88 28.41 -18.61
CA VAL A 147 17.82 27.49 -19.06
C VAL A 147 17.78 26.28 -18.14
N LYS A 148 16.63 26.09 -17.50
CA LYS A 148 16.31 24.94 -16.66
C LYS A 148 15.59 23.86 -17.46
N PHE A 149 16.00 22.62 -17.26
CA PHE A 149 15.31 21.42 -17.72
C PHE A 149 14.90 20.58 -16.51
N ASP A 150 13.72 19.96 -16.58
CA ASP A 150 13.26 19.03 -15.54
C ASP A 150 13.34 17.59 -16.06
N PHE A 151 14.34 16.85 -15.59
CA PHE A 151 14.49 15.42 -15.84
C PHE A 151 13.85 14.64 -14.70
N LEU A 152 12.54 14.44 -14.78
CA LEU A 152 11.82 13.66 -13.78
C LEU A 152 12.04 12.16 -13.99
N GLY A 153 12.37 11.46 -12.90
CA GLY A 153 12.34 9.99 -12.83
C GLY A 153 10.92 9.54 -12.51
N LEU A 154 10.20 9.04 -13.51
CA LEU A 154 8.84 8.55 -13.34
C LEU A 154 8.88 7.03 -13.22
N ARG A 155 8.56 6.53 -12.02
CA ARG A 155 8.58 5.10 -11.71
C ARG A 155 7.68 4.27 -12.63
N THR A 156 6.55 4.80 -13.09
CA THR A 156 5.65 4.08 -14.01
C THR A 156 6.34 3.71 -15.32
N LEU A 157 7.26 4.53 -15.83
CA LEU A 157 8.01 4.19 -17.03
C LEU A 157 8.97 3.02 -16.77
N THR A 158 9.54 2.94 -15.55
CA THR A 158 10.32 1.78 -15.10
C THR A 158 9.47 0.52 -15.01
N ILE A 159 8.23 0.63 -14.50
CA ILE A 159 7.27 -0.48 -14.47
C ILE A 159 6.95 -0.98 -15.88
N ILE A 160 6.69 -0.07 -16.81
CA ILE A 160 6.42 -0.42 -18.22
C ILE A 160 7.63 -1.14 -18.82
N ASP A 161 8.83 -0.62 -18.63
CA ASP A 161 10.07 -1.22 -19.15
C ASP A 161 10.29 -2.65 -18.60
N TRP A 162 10.19 -2.83 -17.27
CA TRP A 162 10.30 -4.16 -16.66
C TRP A 162 9.17 -5.10 -17.08
N ALA A 163 7.96 -4.60 -17.31
CA ALA A 163 6.86 -5.41 -17.82
C ALA A 163 7.17 -5.91 -19.24
N LEU A 164 7.73 -5.06 -20.11
CA LEU A 164 8.16 -5.44 -21.45
C LEU A 164 9.29 -6.48 -21.41
N ASP A 165 10.27 -6.30 -20.54
CA ASP A 165 11.36 -7.27 -20.35
C ASP A 165 10.85 -8.62 -19.83
N ASN A 166 9.86 -8.61 -18.93
CA ASN A 166 9.21 -9.84 -18.45
C ASN A 166 8.42 -10.55 -19.57
N ILE A 167 7.72 -9.79 -20.43
CA ILE A 167 7.02 -10.34 -21.61
C ILE A 167 8.03 -10.97 -22.58
N GLU A 168 9.14 -10.28 -22.86
CA GLU A 168 10.20 -10.77 -23.74
C GLU A 168 10.84 -12.06 -23.19
N LYS A 169 11.07 -12.14 -21.88
CA LYS A 169 11.59 -13.37 -21.23
C LYS A 169 10.58 -14.53 -21.28
N GLN A 170 9.30 -14.26 -21.09
CA GLN A 170 8.25 -15.29 -21.03
C GLN A 170 7.87 -15.84 -22.42
N LYS A 171 7.72 -14.96 -23.41
CA LYS A 171 7.14 -15.31 -24.73
C LYS A 171 8.12 -15.14 -25.90
N GLY A 172 9.34 -14.67 -25.63
CA GLY A 172 10.33 -14.35 -26.64
C GLY A 172 10.20 -12.93 -27.19
N ARG A 173 11.24 -12.49 -27.92
CA ARG A 173 11.39 -11.12 -28.41
C ARG A 173 10.32 -10.68 -29.40
N ASP A 174 9.80 -11.59 -30.22
CA ASP A 174 8.75 -11.30 -31.20
C ASP A 174 7.41 -10.98 -30.55
N ALA A 175 7.22 -11.34 -29.28
CA ALA A 175 6.02 -11.06 -28.51
C ALA A 175 6.08 -9.74 -27.72
N ARG A 176 7.21 -9.02 -27.75
CA ARG A 176 7.35 -7.73 -27.05
C ARG A 176 6.50 -6.67 -27.77
N PRO A 177 5.45 -6.13 -27.13
CA PRO A 177 4.63 -5.11 -27.76
C PRO A 177 5.39 -3.78 -27.83
N ASP A 178 5.19 -3.04 -28.91
CA ASP A 178 5.61 -1.66 -28.99
C ASP A 178 4.57 -0.77 -28.30
N ILE A 179 4.91 -0.28 -27.11
CA ILE A 179 4.00 0.45 -26.23
C ILE A 179 3.62 1.83 -26.79
N GLU A 180 4.40 2.38 -27.72
CA GLU A 180 4.15 3.69 -28.33
C GLU A 180 3.11 3.62 -29.45
N THR A 181 2.89 2.42 -30.02
CA THR A 181 2.01 2.22 -31.18
C THR A 181 0.74 1.42 -30.88
N ILE A 182 0.43 1.20 -29.59
CA ILE A 182 -0.80 0.50 -29.19
C ILE A 182 -2.08 1.23 -29.65
N PRO A 183 -3.14 0.51 -30.03
CA PRO A 183 -4.42 1.13 -30.39
C PRO A 183 -5.03 1.81 -29.16
N LEU A 184 -5.65 2.99 -29.34
CA LEU A 184 -6.26 3.77 -28.24
C LEU A 184 -7.74 3.43 -27.97
N ASP A 185 -8.29 2.46 -28.71
CA ASP A 185 -9.68 2.01 -28.68
C ASP A 185 -9.83 0.53 -28.25
N ASP A 186 -8.80 -0.03 -27.59
CA ASP A 186 -8.81 -1.44 -27.16
C ASP A 186 -9.92 -1.75 -26.14
N LYS A 187 -10.82 -2.65 -26.52
CA LYS A 187 -11.98 -3.02 -25.71
C LYS A 187 -11.63 -3.71 -24.40
N ALA A 188 -10.53 -4.49 -24.35
CA ALA A 188 -10.14 -5.21 -23.15
C ALA A 188 -9.64 -4.25 -22.07
N ALA A 189 -8.81 -3.26 -22.45
CA ALA A 189 -8.37 -2.19 -21.56
C ALA A 189 -9.56 -1.41 -20.97
N PHE A 190 -10.53 -1.00 -21.81
CA PHE A 190 -11.73 -0.31 -21.30
C PHE A 190 -12.65 -1.20 -20.48
N ALA A 191 -12.75 -2.50 -20.78
CA ALA A 191 -13.52 -3.44 -19.96
C ALA A 191 -12.93 -3.55 -18.55
N LEU A 192 -11.60 -3.61 -18.42
CA LEU A 192 -10.89 -3.60 -17.14
C LEU A 192 -11.16 -2.30 -16.36
N LEU A 193 -11.09 -1.14 -17.02
CA LEU A 193 -11.42 0.15 -16.41
C LEU A 193 -12.89 0.19 -15.94
N LYS A 194 -13.84 -0.23 -16.78
CA LYS A 194 -15.28 -0.28 -16.45
C LYS A 194 -15.59 -1.22 -15.28
N ALA A 195 -14.85 -2.33 -15.18
CA ALA A 195 -14.91 -3.26 -14.06
C ALA A 195 -14.27 -2.71 -12.76
N CYS A 196 -13.72 -1.49 -12.79
CA CYS A 196 -13.05 -0.84 -11.65
C CYS A 196 -11.82 -1.59 -11.11
N GLN A 197 -11.22 -2.46 -11.94
CA GLN A 197 -10.00 -3.22 -11.64
C GLN A 197 -8.74 -2.37 -11.84
N THR A 198 -8.75 -1.13 -11.33
CA THR A 198 -7.71 -0.12 -11.58
C THR A 198 -6.61 -0.08 -10.52
N THR A 199 -6.54 -1.06 -9.62
CA THR A 199 -5.37 -1.23 -8.73
C THR A 199 -4.11 -1.36 -9.59
N ALA A 200 -3.04 -0.66 -9.22
CA ALA A 200 -1.80 -0.53 -10.00
C ALA A 200 -1.90 0.16 -11.36
N VAL A 201 -3.06 0.71 -11.74
CA VAL A 201 -3.21 1.52 -12.97
C VAL A 201 -2.88 2.97 -12.62
N PHE A 202 -1.83 3.50 -13.23
CA PHE A 202 -1.25 4.79 -12.88
C PHE A 202 -2.29 5.93 -12.80
N GLN A 203 -2.23 6.71 -11.71
CA GLN A 203 -3.17 7.80 -11.35
C GLN A 203 -4.63 7.38 -11.07
N LEU A 204 -5.04 6.16 -11.39
CA LEU A 204 -6.43 5.70 -11.31
C LEU A 204 -6.70 4.74 -10.14
N GLU A 205 -5.80 4.69 -9.16
CA GLU A 205 -5.78 3.66 -8.11
C GLU A 205 -6.67 3.99 -6.90
N SER A 206 -6.87 5.28 -6.61
CA SER A 206 -7.53 5.72 -5.37
C SER A 206 -9.00 5.28 -5.32
N ARG A 207 -9.50 4.98 -4.10
CA ARG A 207 -10.91 4.56 -3.89
C ARG A 207 -11.89 5.55 -4.55
N GLY A 208 -11.75 6.84 -4.25
CA GLY A 208 -12.62 7.88 -4.83
C GLY A 208 -12.56 7.93 -6.36
N MET A 209 -11.40 7.64 -6.97
CA MET A 209 -11.29 7.56 -8.42
C MET A 209 -11.98 6.31 -8.96
N LYS A 210 -11.84 5.15 -8.31
CA LYS A 210 -12.58 3.94 -8.67
C LYS A 210 -14.09 4.17 -8.63
N ASP A 211 -14.57 4.90 -7.63
CA ASP A 211 -15.99 5.25 -7.53
C ASP A 211 -16.44 6.17 -8.67
N LEU A 212 -15.58 7.12 -9.04
CA LEU A 212 -15.82 8.00 -10.18
C LEU A 212 -15.87 7.19 -11.48
N ILE A 213 -14.94 6.26 -11.69
CA ILE A 213 -14.88 5.37 -12.85
C ILE A 213 -16.14 4.49 -12.92
N LYS A 214 -16.58 3.93 -11.79
CA LYS A 214 -17.81 3.13 -11.69
C LYS A 214 -19.03 3.88 -12.19
N ARG A 215 -19.15 5.16 -11.82
CA ARG A 215 -20.26 6.04 -12.23
C ARG A 215 -20.13 6.53 -13.66
N LEU A 216 -18.91 6.88 -14.09
CA LEU A 216 -18.64 7.41 -15.42
C LEU A 216 -18.72 6.35 -16.52
N GLN A 217 -18.27 5.11 -16.23
CA GLN A 217 -18.11 4.03 -17.20
C GLN A 217 -17.32 4.50 -18.44
N PRO A 218 -16.01 4.79 -18.32
CA PRO A 218 -15.20 5.32 -19.42
C PRO A 218 -15.16 4.34 -20.59
N ASP A 219 -15.43 4.81 -21.80
CA ASP A 219 -15.49 3.98 -23.01
C ASP A 219 -14.54 4.43 -24.12
N ASP A 220 -14.02 5.65 -24.05
CA ASP A 220 -13.03 6.19 -24.99
C ASP A 220 -11.83 6.85 -24.26
N PHE A 221 -10.75 7.10 -25.00
CA PHE A 221 -9.52 7.69 -24.44
C PHE A 221 -9.75 9.10 -23.86
N GLU A 222 -10.61 9.92 -24.46
CA GLU A 222 -10.94 11.26 -23.97
C GLU A 222 -11.56 11.23 -22.56
N ASP A 223 -12.29 10.17 -22.19
CA ASP A 223 -12.82 10.03 -20.84
C ASP A 223 -11.71 9.83 -19.81
N ILE A 224 -10.61 9.16 -20.16
CA ILE A 224 -9.45 9.00 -19.28
C ILE A 224 -8.79 10.36 -19.04
N ILE A 225 -8.66 11.17 -20.10
CA ILE A 225 -8.15 12.54 -20.00
C ILE A 225 -9.05 13.37 -19.07
N ALA A 226 -10.37 13.20 -19.17
CA ALA A 226 -11.34 13.89 -18.33
C ALA A 226 -11.30 13.41 -16.88
N LEU A 227 -11.16 12.11 -16.61
CA LEU A 227 -11.08 11.55 -15.25
C LEU A 227 -9.97 12.20 -14.42
N VAL A 228 -8.77 12.32 -14.99
CA VAL A 228 -7.61 12.95 -14.33
C VAL A 228 -7.86 14.44 -14.03
N ALA A 229 -8.61 15.13 -14.88
CA ALA A 229 -8.98 16.52 -14.70
C ALA A 229 -10.11 16.70 -13.65
N LEU A 230 -11.08 15.79 -13.64
CA LEU A 230 -12.30 15.84 -12.82
C LEU A 230 -12.08 15.40 -11.38
N PHE A 231 -11.15 14.49 -11.10
CA PHE A 231 -10.94 13.96 -9.75
C PHE A 231 -10.16 14.91 -8.84
N ARG A 232 -10.78 16.04 -8.50
CA ARG A 232 -10.20 17.11 -7.67
C ARG A 232 -11.26 17.75 -6.78
N PRO A 233 -10.90 18.29 -5.60
CA PRO A 233 -11.86 18.86 -4.66
C PRO A 233 -12.79 19.91 -5.28
N GLY A 234 -12.27 20.80 -6.14
CA GLY A 234 -13.07 21.84 -6.80
C GLY A 234 -14.16 21.29 -7.73
N PRO A 235 -13.81 20.57 -8.81
CA PRO A 235 -14.75 19.88 -9.69
C PRO A 235 -15.76 18.97 -8.98
N LEU A 236 -15.34 18.23 -7.95
CA LEU A 236 -16.22 17.33 -7.20
C LEU A 236 -17.27 18.09 -6.39
N GLN A 237 -16.92 19.24 -5.81
CA GLN A 237 -17.84 20.07 -5.01
C GLN A 237 -18.78 20.93 -5.86
N SER A 238 -18.42 21.23 -7.11
CA SER A 238 -19.20 22.11 -7.98
C SER A 238 -20.38 21.43 -8.69
N GLY A 239 -20.54 20.11 -8.54
CA GLY A 239 -21.54 19.31 -9.24
C GLY A 239 -21.23 19.08 -10.73
N MET A 240 -20.09 19.61 -11.22
CA MET A 240 -19.69 19.51 -12.63
C MET A 240 -19.47 18.05 -13.07
N VAL A 241 -18.95 17.22 -12.17
CA VAL A 241 -18.73 15.80 -12.40
C VAL A 241 -20.06 15.06 -12.64
N ASP A 242 -21.09 15.40 -11.86
CA ASP A 242 -22.41 14.77 -11.97
C ASP A 242 -23.09 15.17 -13.28
N ASP A 243 -22.97 16.44 -13.67
CA ASP A 243 -23.46 16.92 -14.96
C ASP A 243 -22.76 16.20 -16.13
N PHE A 244 -21.43 16.07 -16.08
CA PHE A 244 -20.66 15.34 -17.09
C PHE A 244 -21.15 13.89 -17.26
N ILE A 245 -21.32 13.18 -16.14
CA ILE A 245 -21.82 11.80 -16.11
C ILE A 245 -23.26 11.71 -16.65
N ASN A 246 -24.13 12.62 -16.24
CA ASN A 246 -25.54 12.60 -16.65
C ASN A 246 -25.72 12.90 -18.14
N VAL A 247 -24.91 13.79 -18.71
CA VAL A 247 -24.95 14.08 -20.15
C VAL A 247 -24.40 12.90 -20.94
N LYS A 248 -23.28 12.32 -20.51
CA LYS A 248 -22.69 11.13 -21.13
C LYS A 248 -23.71 9.97 -21.20
N HIS A 249 -24.38 9.67 -20.10
CA HIS A 249 -25.41 8.62 -20.03
C HIS A 249 -26.76 9.02 -20.64
N LYS A 250 -26.83 10.15 -21.35
CA LYS A 250 -28.06 10.68 -21.99
C LYS A 250 -29.24 10.92 -21.04
N ARG A 251 -28.96 11.08 -19.74
CA ARG A 251 -29.96 11.43 -18.71
C ARG A 251 -30.29 12.92 -18.73
N LYS A 252 -29.33 13.75 -19.16
CA LYS A 252 -29.45 15.19 -19.38
C LYS A 252 -29.03 15.52 -20.82
N LYS A 253 -29.61 16.54 -21.44
CA LYS A 253 -29.16 17.03 -22.75
C LYS A 253 -27.93 17.90 -22.58
N ALA A 254 -26.95 17.75 -23.46
CA ALA A 254 -25.80 18.65 -23.53
C ALA A 254 -26.28 20.04 -23.93
N GLU A 255 -25.97 21.04 -23.11
CA GLU A 255 -26.25 22.44 -23.41
C GLU A 255 -25.01 23.08 -24.04
N TYR A 256 -25.18 23.59 -25.25
CA TYR A 256 -24.15 24.36 -25.95
C TYR A 256 -24.64 25.80 -26.09
N PRO A 257 -24.02 26.77 -25.40
CA PRO A 257 -24.46 28.17 -25.44
C PRO A 257 -24.46 28.81 -26.83
N HIS A 258 -23.65 28.30 -27.75
CA HIS A 258 -23.59 28.78 -29.14
C HIS A 258 -23.23 27.64 -30.12
N PRO A 259 -23.73 27.64 -31.37
CA PRO A 259 -23.39 26.63 -32.38
C PRO A 259 -21.89 26.53 -32.65
N ASP A 260 -21.19 27.67 -32.73
CA ASP A 260 -19.77 27.72 -33.08
C ASP A 260 -18.85 27.09 -32.02
N ILE A 261 -19.28 26.98 -30.76
CA ILE A 261 -18.48 26.35 -29.69
C ILE A 261 -18.80 24.87 -29.51
N LYS A 262 -19.78 24.33 -30.24
CA LYS A 262 -20.21 22.94 -30.10
C LYS A 262 -19.04 21.98 -30.32
N HIS A 263 -18.26 22.16 -31.38
CA HIS A 263 -17.12 21.29 -31.70
C HIS A 263 -15.99 21.34 -30.66
N ILE A 264 -15.87 22.43 -29.89
CA ILE A 264 -14.86 22.59 -28.83
C ILE A 264 -15.27 21.82 -27.57
N LEU A 265 -16.58 21.84 -27.27
CA LEU A 265 -17.16 21.27 -26.06
C LEU A 265 -17.73 19.87 -26.27
N GLU A 266 -17.78 19.37 -27.51
CA GLU A 266 -18.27 18.03 -27.84
C GLU A 266 -17.48 16.92 -27.12
N PRO A 267 -16.13 16.93 -27.06
CA PRO A 267 -15.35 15.92 -26.32
C PRO A 267 -15.61 15.93 -24.81
N THR A 268 -16.15 17.02 -24.27
CA THR A 268 -16.44 17.19 -22.83
C THR A 268 -17.93 17.34 -22.55
N TYR A 269 -18.78 16.89 -23.48
CA TYR A 269 -20.24 16.85 -23.33
C TYR A 269 -20.88 18.21 -22.96
N GLY A 270 -20.31 19.33 -23.43
CA GLY A 270 -20.83 20.68 -23.17
C GLY A 270 -20.21 21.37 -21.94
N VAL A 271 -19.36 20.67 -21.18
CA VAL A 271 -18.71 21.22 -19.96
C VAL A 271 -17.37 21.87 -20.32
N ILE A 272 -17.10 23.08 -19.82
CA ILE A 272 -15.77 23.70 -19.93
C ILE A 272 -14.86 23.09 -18.87
N LEU A 273 -13.98 22.18 -19.29
CA LEU A 273 -13.07 21.46 -18.40
C LEU A 273 -11.61 21.92 -18.55
N TYR A 274 -11.21 22.28 -19.77
CA TYR A 274 -9.80 22.54 -20.09
C TYR A 274 -9.48 24.01 -20.32
N GLN A 275 -8.24 24.39 -20.01
CA GLN A 275 -7.68 25.71 -20.31
C GLN A 275 -7.64 25.97 -21.82
N GLU A 276 -7.29 24.95 -22.59
CA GLU A 276 -7.25 24.99 -24.05
C GLU A 276 -8.64 25.23 -24.65
N GLN A 277 -9.71 24.74 -24.02
CA GLN A 277 -11.08 25.04 -24.45
C GLN A 277 -11.42 26.52 -24.25
N VAL A 278 -11.03 27.12 -23.12
CA VAL A 278 -11.20 28.57 -22.87
C VAL A 278 -10.47 29.37 -23.95
N MET A 279 -9.25 28.97 -24.31
CA MET A 279 -8.47 29.63 -25.35
C MET A 279 -9.15 29.52 -26.73
N GLN A 280 -9.63 28.33 -27.09
CA GLN A 280 -10.33 28.10 -28.35
C GLN A 280 -11.67 28.85 -28.43
N ILE A 281 -12.42 28.92 -27.33
CA ILE A 281 -13.67 29.70 -27.25
C ILE A 281 -13.38 31.19 -27.49
N ALA A 282 -12.33 31.74 -26.86
CA ALA A 282 -11.92 33.13 -27.09
C ALA A 282 -11.50 33.40 -28.54
N GLN A 283 -10.79 32.45 -29.16
CA GLN A 283 -10.39 32.54 -30.57
C GLN A 283 -11.61 32.51 -31.51
N VAL A 284 -12.51 31.56 -31.30
CA VAL A 284 -13.65 31.32 -32.20
C VAL A 284 -14.75 32.36 -32.02
N LEU A 285 -15.10 32.72 -30.78
CA LEU A 285 -16.18 33.69 -30.55
C LEU A 285 -15.72 35.14 -30.61
N ALA A 286 -14.55 35.47 -30.04
CA ALA A 286 -14.12 36.86 -29.90
C ALA A 286 -12.95 37.26 -30.83
N GLY A 287 -12.47 36.36 -31.68
CA GLY A 287 -11.41 36.65 -32.65
C GLY A 287 -10.02 36.89 -32.03
N TYR A 288 -9.78 36.37 -30.82
CA TYR A 288 -8.48 36.46 -30.17
C TYR A 288 -7.40 35.74 -30.98
N THR A 289 -6.16 36.25 -30.92
CA THR A 289 -4.99 35.46 -31.30
C THR A 289 -4.72 34.40 -30.22
N LEU A 290 -4.03 33.30 -30.56
CA LEU A 290 -3.70 32.25 -29.58
C LEU A 290 -2.88 32.81 -28.39
N GLY A 291 -1.96 33.75 -28.65
CA GLY A 291 -1.20 34.44 -27.60
C GLY A 291 -2.07 35.36 -26.74
N GLY A 292 -3.01 36.08 -27.36
CA GLY A 292 -3.99 36.88 -26.61
C GLY A 292 -4.91 36.00 -25.74
N ALA A 293 -5.30 34.83 -26.24
CA ALA A 293 -6.13 33.88 -25.51
C ALA A 293 -5.38 33.27 -24.31
N ASP A 294 -4.05 33.07 -24.43
CA ASP A 294 -3.21 32.66 -23.30
C ASP A 294 -3.17 33.75 -22.21
N MET A 295 -3.08 35.02 -22.60
CA MET A 295 -3.12 36.15 -21.66
C MET A 295 -4.46 36.22 -20.93
N LEU A 296 -5.58 35.97 -21.62
CA LEU A 296 -6.90 35.83 -21.01
C LEU A 296 -6.92 34.73 -19.95
N ARG A 297 -6.42 33.53 -20.29
CA ARG A 297 -6.32 32.39 -19.35
C ARG A 297 -5.49 32.75 -18.12
N ARG A 298 -4.34 33.41 -18.30
CA ARG A 298 -3.47 33.85 -17.18
C ARG A 298 -4.17 34.89 -16.30
N ALA A 299 -4.92 35.82 -16.89
CA ALA A 299 -5.68 36.83 -16.16
C ALA A 299 -6.77 36.18 -15.29
N MET A 300 -7.51 35.20 -15.83
CA MET A 300 -8.52 34.43 -15.10
C MET A 300 -7.91 33.65 -13.92
N GLY A 301 -6.74 33.04 -14.10
CA GLY A 301 -6.05 32.32 -13.03
C GLY A 301 -5.60 33.22 -11.87
N LYS A 302 -5.16 34.45 -12.16
CA LYS A 302 -4.71 35.42 -11.14
C LYS A 302 -5.85 36.14 -10.43
N LYS A 303 -7.09 36.05 -10.93
CA LYS A 303 -8.30 36.67 -10.36
C LYS A 303 -8.16 38.16 -10.03
N LYS A 304 -7.41 38.91 -10.86
CA LYS A 304 -7.26 40.37 -10.68
C LYS A 304 -8.52 41.08 -11.23
N PRO A 305 -9.31 41.79 -10.40
CA PRO A 305 -10.58 42.36 -10.83
C PRO A 305 -10.44 43.34 -12.01
N GLU A 306 -9.41 44.19 -11.99
CA GLU A 306 -9.18 45.20 -13.03
C GLU A 306 -8.81 44.58 -14.39
N GLU A 307 -7.98 43.55 -14.40
CA GLU A 307 -7.57 42.87 -15.64
C GLU A 307 -8.72 42.04 -16.23
N MET A 308 -9.54 41.42 -15.38
CA MET A 308 -10.74 40.70 -15.81
C MET A 308 -11.76 41.63 -16.47
N ALA A 309 -11.96 42.84 -15.94
CA ALA A 309 -12.86 43.82 -16.54
C ALA A 309 -12.42 44.24 -17.95
N LYS A 310 -11.11 44.50 -18.14
CA LYS A 310 -10.52 44.80 -19.46
C LYS A 310 -10.74 43.66 -20.45
N GLN A 311 -10.46 42.43 -20.02
CA GLN A 311 -10.61 41.25 -20.87
C GLN A 311 -12.07 40.97 -21.23
N ARG A 312 -13.00 41.22 -20.32
CA ARG A 312 -14.45 41.11 -20.59
C ARG A 312 -14.88 42.06 -21.70
N GLU A 313 -14.43 43.32 -21.66
CA GLU A 313 -14.78 44.31 -22.68
C GLU A 313 -14.23 43.92 -24.06
N ILE A 314 -12.97 43.44 -24.12
CA ILE A 314 -12.35 42.97 -25.36
C ILE A 314 -13.11 41.76 -25.92
N PHE A 315 -13.47 40.80 -25.07
CA PHE A 315 -14.23 39.62 -25.47
C PHE A 315 -15.61 39.98 -26.03
N THR A 316 -16.38 40.84 -25.36
CA THR A 316 -17.72 41.23 -25.81
C THR A 316 -17.66 42.01 -27.12
N LYS A 317 -16.72 42.95 -27.28
CA LYS A 317 -16.53 43.68 -28.55
C LYS A 317 -16.17 42.72 -29.70
N GLY A 318 -15.27 41.77 -29.45
CA GLY A 318 -14.89 40.75 -30.42
C GLY A 318 -16.05 39.84 -30.82
N ALA A 319 -16.86 39.43 -29.84
CA ALA A 319 -18.03 38.57 -30.06
C ALA A 319 -19.13 39.29 -30.86
N LEU A 320 -19.40 40.57 -30.54
CA LEU A 320 -20.33 41.41 -31.31
C LEU A 320 -19.87 41.60 -32.76
N ALA A 321 -18.57 41.82 -32.98
CA ALA A 321 -18.01 41.95 -34.32
C ALA A 321 -18.17 40.68 -35.17
N ARG A 322 -18.31 39.51 -34.54
CA ARG A 322 -18.57 38.22 -35.20
C ARG A 322 -20.05 37.84 -35.27
N GLY A 323 -20.95 38.71 -34.82
CA GLY A 323 -22.41 38.50 -34.91
C GLY A 323 -23.01 37.68 -33.77
N VAL A 324 -22.30 37.51 -32.65
CA VAL A 324 -22.82 36.86 -31.43
C VAL A 324 -23.61 37.88 -30.61
N GLU A 325 -24.79 37.51 -30.11
CA GLU A 325 -25.61 38.38 -29.25
C GLU A 325 -24.87 38.73 -27.94
N GLU A 326 -24.93 39.99 -27.51
CA GLU A 326 -24.24 40.51 -26.32
C GLU A 326 -24.58 39.72 -25.05
N LYS A 327 -25.85 39.32 -24.88
CA LYS A 327 -26.30 38.51 -23.73
C LYS A 327 -25.61 37.15 -23.70
N THR A 328 -25.53 36.50 -24.86
CA THR A 328 -24.89 35.19 -25.02
C THR A 328 -23.39 35.30 -24.82
N ALA A 329 -22.74 36.33 -25.37
CA ALA A 329 -21.31 36.58 -25.17
C ALA A 329 -20.97 36.81 -23.68
N THR A 330 -21.77 37.63 -22.99
CA THR A 330 -21.58 37.91 -21.56
C THR A 330 -21.79 36.66 -20.71
N TYR A 331 -22.84 35.89 -21.00
CA TYR A 331 -23.12 34.61 -20.33
C TYR A 331 -21.97 33.60 -20.52
N ILE A 332 -21.43 33.47 -21.73
CA ILE A 332 -20.29 32.58 -22.00
C ILE A 332 -19.05 33.07 -21.24
N PHE A 333 -18.81 34.38 -21.17
CA PHE A 333 -17.70 34.92 -20.40
C PHE A 333 -17.82 34.64 -18.89
N ASP A 334 -19.02 34.85 -18.31
CA ASP A 334 -19.30 34.51 -16.91
C ASP A 334 -19.05 33.03 -16.62
N LEU A 335 -19.46 32.18 -17.56
CA LEU A 335 -19.27 30.74 -17.48
C LEU A 335 -17.77 30.39 -17.53
N MET A 336 -17.01 30.96 -18.46
CA MET A 336 -15.55 30.80 -18.53
C MET A 336 -14.86 31.28 -17.25
N GLU A 337 -15.25 32.44 -16.68
CA GLU A 337 -14.69 32.98 -15.45
C GLU A 337 -14.91 32.04 -14.25
N LYS A 338 -16.14 31.51 -14.13
CA LYS A 338 -16.47 30.52 -13.09
C LYS A 338 -15.65 29.24 -13.22
N PHE A 339 -15.45 28.74 -14.44
CA PHE A 339 -14.73 27.49 -14.69
C PHE A 339 -13.20 27.64 -14.75
N ALA A 340 -12.68 28.82 -15.06
CA ALA A 340 -11.23 29.05 -15.13
C ALA A 340 -10.53 28.88 -13.77
N GLY A 341 -11.26 29.01 -12.66
CA GLY A 341 -10.76 28.66 -11.33
C GLY A 341 -10.48 27.16 -11.15
N TYR A 342 -11.04 26.31 -12.01
CA TYR A 342 -10.93 24.84 -11.97
C TYR A 342 -10.39 24.23 -13.27
N GLY A 343 -10.19 25.06 -14.31
CA GLY A 343 -9.79 24.63 -15.63
C GLY A 343 -8.42 23.94 -15.63
N PHE A 344 -8.37 22.74 -16.20
CA PHE A 344 -7.16 21.93 -16.21
C PHE A 344 -6.41 22.02 -17.54
N ASN A 345 -5.09 21.79 -17.52
CA ASN A 345 -4.29 21.81 -18.73
C ASN A 345 -4.45 20.47 -19.47
N LYS A 346 -5.10 20.49 -20.65
CA LYS A 346 -5.41 19.28 -21.42
C LYS A 346 -4.15 18.57 -21.88
N SER A 347 -3.15 19.32 -22.36
CA SER A 347 -1.88 18.74 -22.85
C SER A 347 -1.16 17.90 -21.78
N HIS A 348 -1.06 18.41 -20.55
CA HIS A 348 -0.53 17.65 -19.42
C HIS A 348 -1.42 16.46 -19.05
N SER A 349 -2.75 16.66 -18.98
CA SER A 349 -3.70 15.58 -18.68
C SER A 349 -3.62 14.43 -19.69
N ALA A 350 -3.53 14.76 -20.99
CA ALA A 350 -3.49 13.80 -22.08
C ALA A 350 -2.20 12.96 -22.07
N ALA A 351 -1.05 13.61 -21.83
CA ALA A 351 0.22 12.90 -21.73
C ALA A 351 0.24 11.89 -20.59
N TYR A 352 -0.30 12.25 -19.42
CA TYR A 352 -0.38 11.32 -18.27
C TYR A 352 -1.47 10.26 -18.45
N ALA A 353 -2.61 10.62 -19.07
CA ALA A 353 -3.66 9.68 -19.42
C ALA A 353 -3.18 8.60 -20.39
N LEU A 354 -2.25 8.93 -21.29
CA LEU A 354 -1.60 7.94 -22.17
C LEU A 354 -0.83 6.89 -21.35
N VAL A 355 -0.06 7.32 -20.34
CA VAL A 355 0.65 6.39 -19.44
C VAL A 355 -0.34 5.55 -18.64
N SER A 356 -1.43 6.14 -18.13
CA SER A 356 -2.51 5.39 -17.48
C SER A 356 -3.11 4.33 -18.42
N TYR A 357 -3.40 4.69 -19.67
CA TYR A 357 -3.91 3.77 -20.68
C TYR A 357 -2.93 2.64 -21.00
N GLN A 358 -1.64 2.94 -21.18
CA GLN A 358 -0.59 1.96 -21.39
C GLN A 358 -0.51 0.95 -20.23
N THR A 359 -0.60 1.42 -18.98
CA THR A 359 -0.62 0.51 -17.81
C THR A 359 -1.89 -0.35 -17.76
N ALA A 360 -3.06 0.21 -18.09
CA ALA A 360 -4.30 -0.54 -18.16
C ALA A 360 -4.28 -1.60 -19.29
N TRP A 361 -3.71 -1.25 -20.44
CA TRP A 361 -3.55 -2.16 -21.58
C TRP A 361 -2.60 -3.32 -21.25
N LEU A 362 -1.44 -3.04 -20.64
CA LEU A 362 -0.51 -4.08 -20.20
C LEU A 362 -1.16 -4.99 -19.16
N LYS A 363 -1.93 -4.45 -18.21
CA LYS A 363 -2.68 -5.24 -17.23
C LYS A 363 -3.76 -6.12 -17.87
N ALA A 364 -4.42 -5.65 -18.92
CA ALA A 364 -5.47 -6.41 -19.61
C ALA A 364 -4.91 -7.57 -20.47
N HIS A 365 -3.82 -7.35 -21.19
CA HIS A 365 -3.27 -8.32 -22.16
C HIS A 365 -2.15 -9.20 -21.57
N TYR A 366 -1.35 -8.66 -20.66
CA TYR A 366 -0.20 -9.33 -20.02
C TYR A 366 -0.23 -9.18 -18.49
N PRO A 367 -1.30 -9.63 -17.82
CA PRO A 367 -1.53 -9.39 -16.40
C PRO A 367 -0.39 -9.91 -15.51
N ALA A 368 0.13 -11.11 -15.77
CA ALA A 368 1.20 -11.71 -14.97
C ALA A 368 2.50 -10.89 -15.03
N ALA A 369 2.95 -10.54 -16.25
CA ALA A 369 4.18 -9.76 -16.47
C ALA A 369 4.06 -8.34 -15.91
N PHE A 370 2.90 -7.71 -16.10
CA PHE A 370 2.63 -6.38 -15.56
C PHE A 370 2.60 -6.39 -14.02
N MET A 371 1.86 -7.32 -13.40
CA MET A 371 1.78 -7.40 -11.94
C MET A 371 3.14 -7.72 -11.30
N ALA A 372 3.95 -8.59 -11.91
CA ALA A 372 5.32 -8.84 -11.45
C ALA A 372 6.19 -7.56 -11.50
N ALA A 373 6.06 -6.75 -12.56
CA ALA A 373 6.79 -5.48 -12.67
C ALA A 373 6.32 -4.46 -11.63
N VAL A 374 5.01 -4.35 -11.38
CA VAL A 374 4.46 -3.45 -10.35
C VAL A 374 4.92 -3.87 -8.95
N MET A 375 4.82 -5.16 -8.62
CA MET A 375 5.27 -5.70 -7.32
C MET A 375 6.76 -5.46 -7.12
N SER A 376 7.56 -5.58 -8.18
CA SER A 376 8.98 -5.24 -8.13
C SER A 376 9.22 -3.75 -7.87
N ALA A 377 8.42 -2.86 -8.45
CA ALA A 377 8.62 -1.41 -8.31
C ALA A 377 8.18 -0.85 -6.95
N ASP A 378 7.33 -1.58 -6.22
CA ASP A 378 6.89 -1.25 -4.86
C ASP A 378 7.43 -2.25 -3.81
N MET A 379 8.48 -3.02 -4.14
CA MET A 379 9.03 -4.07 -3.27
C MET A 379 9.55 -3.56 -1.91
N ASP A 380 9.97 -2.29 -1.86
CA ASP A 380 10.41 -1.63 -0.62
C ASP A 380 9.28 -1.45 0.41
N SER A 381 8.02 -1.53 -0.03
CA SER A 381 6.83 -1.31 0.81
C SER A 381 6.02 -2.59 0.93
N THR A 382 6.24 -3.33 2.01
CA THR A 382 5.53 -4.58 2.29
C THR A 382 4.01 -4.41 2.21
N ASP A 383 3.44 -3.36 2.80
CA ASP A 383 1.99 -3.12 2.81
C ASP A 383 1.40 -3.00 1.39
N LYS A 384 2.13 -2.38 0.46
CA LYS A 384 1.72 -2.30 -0.95
C LYS A 384 1.83 -3.65 -1.64
N VAL A 385 2.92 -4.37 -1.42
CA VAL A 385 3.12 -5.72 -1.98
C VAL A 385 1.99 -6.65 -1.55
N VAL A 386 1.57 -6.61 -0.28
CA VAL A 386 0.42 -7.39 0.20
C VAL A 386 -0.86 -7.06 -0.57
N THR A 387 -1.16 -5.76 -0.75
CA THR A 387 -2.33 -5.31 -1.51
C THR A 387 -2.28 -5.78 -2.97
N LEU A 388 -1.10 -5.81 -3.58
CA LEU A 388 -0.90 -6.27 -4.96
C LEU A 388 -1.02 -7.79 -5.10
N ILE A 389 -0.57 -8.56 -4.10
CA ILE A 389 -0.72 -10.02 -4.07
C ILE A 389 -2.20 -10.41 -3.97
N GLU A 390 -2.99 -9.66 -3.21
CA GLU A 390 -4.44 -9.85 -3.14
C GLU A 390 -5.12 -9.58 -4.47
N GLU A 391 -4.73 -8.50 -5.17
CA GLU A 391 -5.20 -8.24 -6.53
C GLU A 391 -4.83 -9.40 -7.47
N CYS A 392 -3.61 -9.95 -7.37
CA CYS A 392 -3.21 -11.14 -8.12
C CYS A 392 -4.14 -12.33 -7.83
N ARG A 393 -4.50 -12.57 -6.56
CA ARG A 393 -5.44 -13.64 -6.17
C ARG A 393 -6.84 -13.41 -6.76
N GLU A 394 -7.35 -12.18 -6.72
CA GLU A 394 -8.64 -11.82 -7.34
C GLU A 394 -8.62 -12.01 -8.87
N MET A 395 -7.49 -11.70 -9.51
CA MET A 395 -7.23 -11.94 -10.93
C MET A 395 -6.97 -13.42 -11.27
N LYS A 396 -6.95 -14.31 -10.27
CA LYS A 396 -6.63 -15.75 -10.39
C LYS A 396 -5.22 -16.03 -10.92
N LEU A 397 -4.27 -15.15 -10.60
CA LEU A 397 -2.85 -15.36 -10.85
C LEU A 397 -2.22 -16.09 -9.66
N GLU A 398 -1.45 -17.14 -9.95
CA GLU A 398 -0.71 -17.87 -8.94
C GLU A 398 0.57 -17.11 -8.56
N VAL A 399 0.75 -16.85 -7.26
CA VAL A 399 1.98 -16.27 -6.71
C VAL A 399 2.68 -17.36 -5.91
N VAL A 400 3.83 -17.81 -6.42
CA VAL A 400 4.65 -18.86 -5.82
C VAL A 400 5.49 -18.25 -4.70
N SER A 401 5.60 -18.97 -3.59
CA SER A 401 6.45 -18.63 -2.43
C SER A 401 7.90 -18.34 -2.82
N PRO A 402 8.63 -17.53 -2.04
CA PRO A 402 10.05 -17.31 -2.27
C PRO A 402 10.84 -18.62 -2.15
N ASP A 403 11.83 -18.81 -3.01
CA ASP A 403 12.79 -19.92 -2.94
C ASP A 403 14.16 -19.45 -3.47
N VAL A 404 15.23 -19.67 -2.73
CA VAL A 404 16.60 -19.29 -3.16
C VAL A 404 17.02 -19.94 -4.48
N ASN A 405 16.48 -21.10 -4.83
CA ASN A 405 16.83 -21.81 -6.05
C ASN A 405 16.11 -21.27 -7.29
N THR A 406 14.92 -20.71 -7.17
CA THR A 406 14.13 -20.23 -8.32
C THR A 406 13.92 -18.71 -8.34
N SER A 407 13.80 -18.07 -7.19
CA SER A 407 13.53 -16.64 -7.09
C SER A 407 14.72 -15.78 -7.49
N HIS A 408 14.45 -14.59 -8.01
CA HIS A 408 15.44 -13.55 -8.30
C HIS A 408 15.25 -12.36 -7.35
N TYR A 409 16.05 -11.31 -7.51
CA TYR A 409 15.90 -10.09 -6.72
C TYR A 409 14.52 -9.44 -6.93
N LYS A 410 14.14 -9.22 -8.20
CA LYS A 410 12.83 -8.74 -8.64
C LYS A 410 11.83 -9.91 -8.75
N PHE A 411 10.53 -9.61 -8.71
CA PHE A 411 9.48 -10.59 -9.03
C PHE A 411 9.59 -10.96 -10.51
N THR A 412 9.48 -12.25 -10.81
CA THR A 412 9.63 -12.79 -12.17
C THR A 412 8.44 -13.65 -12.54
N VAL A 413 8.25 -13.90 -13.83
CA VAL A 413 7.13 -14.68 -14.35
C VAL A 413 7.65 -15.93 -15.03
N LYS A 414 7.03 -17.06 -14.75
CA LYS A 414 7.30 -18.35 -15.37
C LYS A 414 6.49 -18.52 -16.67
N ASP A 415 6.89 -19.45 -17.53
CA ASP A 415 6.23 -19.74 -18.81
C ASP A 415 4.72 -20.02 -18.67
N ASP A 416 4.31 -20.64 -17.56
CA ASP A 416 2.91 -20.95 -17.24
C ASP A 416 2.10 -19.74 -16.74
N GLY A 417 2.75 -18.58 -16.55
CA GLY A 417 2.12 -17.36 -16.05
C GLY A 417 2.11 -17.22 -14.53
N ALA A 418 2.72 -18.15 -13.79
CA ALA A 418 2.92 -18.02 -12.35
C ALA A 418 3.96 -16.95 -12.02
N ILE A 419 3.76 -16.21 -10.93
CA ILE A 419 4.66 -15.15 -10.48
C ILE A 419 5.53 -15.67 -9.34
N PHE A 420 6.84 -15.69 -9.53
CA PHE A 420 7.79 -16.00 -8.47
C PHE A 420 8.02 -14.79 -7.58
N TYR A 421 7.97 -15.02 -6.27
CA TYR A 421 8.26 -14.00 -5.27
C TYR A 421 9.69 -13.47 -5.42
N GLY A 422 9.87 -12.16 -5.42
CA GLY A 422 11.19 -11.52 -5.45
C GLY A 422 11.84 -11.54 -4.06
N LEU A 423 13.09 -12.01 -3.97
CA LEU A 423 13.84 -12.05 -2.71
C LEU A 423 14.08 -10.63 -2.14
N GLY A 424 14.06 -9.60 -3.00
CA GLY A 424 14.19 -8.20 -2.60
C GLY A 424 13.04 -7.66 -1.76
N ALA A 425 11.86 -8.29 -1.83
CA ALA A 425 10.70 -7.90 -1.03
C ALA A 425 10.75 -8.43 0.43
N ILE A 426 11.73 -9.28 0.78
CA ILE A 426 11.86 -9.84 2.12
C ILE A 426 12.50 -8.81 3.05
N LYS A 427 11.76 -8.40 4.08
CA LYS A 427 12.20 -7.41 5.06
C LYS A 427 13.40 -7.94 5.86
N GLY A 428 14.50 -7.18 5.83
CA GLY A 428 15.73 -7.52 6.56
C GLY A 428 16.79 -8.23 5.70
N VAL A 429 16.51 -8.44 4.41
CA VAL A 429 17.45 -8.95 3.43
C VAL A 429 17.94 -7.78 2.56
N GLY A 430 19.26 -7.55 2.51
CA GLY A 430 19.85 -6.47 1.71
C GLY A 430 20.07 -6.89 0.25
N GLU A 431 20.03 -5.93 -0.67
CA GLU A 431 20.26 -6.14 -2.11
C GLU A 431 21.59 -6.86 -2.38
N GLY A 432 22.70 -6.37 -1.80
CA GLY A 432 24.02 -6.99 -2.00
C GLY A 432 24.14 -8.41 -1.45
N ALA A 433 23.29 -8.83 -0.50
CA ALA A 433 23.25 -10.22 -0.04
C ALA A 433 22.54 -11.12 -1.07
N ILE A 434 21.44 -10.64 -1.65
CA ILE A 434 20.65 -11.36 -2.66
C ILE A 434 21.45 -11.50 -3.96
N GLU A 435 22.12 -10.44 -4.40
CA GLU A 435 23.00 -10.51 -5.56
C GLU A 435 24.10 -11.55 -5.37
N GLY A 436 24.70 -11.62 -4.17
CA GLY A 436 25.68 -12.65 -3.82
C GLY A 436 25.10 -14.07 -3.89
N ILE A 437 23.87 -14.27 -3.40
CA ILE A 437 23.17 -15.57 -3.47
C ILE A 437 22.91 -15.98 -4.93
N ILE A 438 22.40 -15.06 -5.75
CA ILE A 438 22.09 -15.33 -7.16
C ILE A 438 23.38 -15.61 -7.93
N GLN A 439 24.45 -14.83 -7.69
CA GLN A 439 25.74 -15.03 -8.34
C GLN A 439 26.34 -16.40 -7.98
N ALA A 440 26.29 -16.82 -6.72
CA ALA A 440 26.75 -18.13 -6.30
C ALA A 440 25.95 -19.27 -6.97
N ARG A 441 24.63 -19.09 -7.09
CA ARG A 441 23.75 -20.05 -7.78
C ARG A 441 24.05 -20.15 -9.28
N GLU A 442 24.32 -19.01 -9.94
CA GLU A 442 24.63 -18.99 -11.38
C GLU A 442 26.01 -19.60 -11.68
N GLN A 443 26.96 -19.52 -10.74
CA GLN A 443 28.29 -20.09 -10.89
C GLN A 443 28.33 -21.59 -10.59
N ASP A 444 27.73 -22.02 -9.47
CA ASP A 444 27.90 -23.39 -8.94
C ASP A 444 26.62 -24.25 -9.02
N GLY A 445 25.55 -23.73 -9.60
CA GLY A 445 24.25 -24.40 -9.73
C GLY A 445 23.34 -24.28 -8.48
N PRO A 446 22.21 -25.01 -8.44
CA PRO A 446 21.24 -24.92 -7.35
C PRO A 446 21.83 -25.44 -6.02
N PHE A 447 21.40 -24.82 -4.93
CA PHE A 447 21.79 -25.19 -3.57
C PHE A 447 21.11 -26.51 -3.17
N ARG A 448 21.88 -27.40 -2.55
CA ARG A 448 21.41 -28.73 -2.13
C ARG A 448 20.81 -28.75 -0.74
N ASP A 449 21.50 -28.11 0.21
CA ASP A 449 21.12 -28.05 1.61
C ASP A 449 21.59 -26.73 2.26
N LEU A 450 21.25 -26.53 3.53
CA LEU A 450 21.62 -25.34 4.29
C LEU A 450 23.15 -25.16 4.44
N PHE A 451 23.91 -26.26 4.52
CA PHE A 451 25.36 -26.20 4.70
C PHE A 451 26.06 -25.75 3.42
N ASP A 452 25.67 -26.33 2.29
CA ASP A 452 26.07 -25.94 0.94
C ASP A 452 25.74 -24.46 0.66
N PHE A 453 24.54 -24.04 1.07
CA PHE A 453 24.14 -22.63 0.99
C PHE A 453 25.07 -21.73 1.81
N CYS A 454 25.30 -22.02 3.09
CA CYS A 454 26.16 -21.21 3.94
C CYS A 454 27.64 -21.19 3.49
N GLN A 455 28.14 -22.28 2.88
CA GLN A 455 29.52 -22.36 2.40
C GLN A 455 29.77 -21.54 1.13
N ARG A 456 28.78 -21.45 0.23
CA ARG A 456 28.93 -20.75 -1.05
C ARG A 456 28.69 -19.24 -0.95
N ILE A 457 27.85 -18.80 -0.01
CA ILE A 457 27.51 -17.38 0.13
C ILE A 457 28.59 -16.60 0.91
N ASP A 458 28.72 -15.31 0.62
CA ASP A 458 29.54 -14.41 1.41
C ASP A 458 28.83 -14.02 2.71
N LEU A 459 29.21 -14.66 3.83
CA LEU A 459 28.67 -14.41 5.16
C LEU A 459 28.91 -12.97 5.67
N LYS A 460 29.83 -12.20 5.07
CA LYS A 460 29.99 -10.77 5.39
C LYS A 460 28.85 -9.93 4.84
N LYS A 461 28.28 -10.33 3.69
CA LYS A 461 27.13 -9.67 3.06
C LYS A 461 25.82 -10.23 3.59
N ALA A 462 25.72 -11.54 3.73
CA ALA A 462 24.56 -12.24 4.29
C ALA A 462 24.77 -12.51 5.79
N ASN A 463 24.46 -11.52 6.63
CA ASN A 463 24.59 -11.67 8.08
C ASN A 463 23.55 -12.63 8.67
N ARG A 464 23.73 -13.04 9.93
CA ARG A 464 22.80 -13.93 10.65
C ARG A 464 21.34 -13.46 10.56
N ARG A 465 21.09 -12.16 10.75
CA ARG A 465 19.73 -11.60 10.71
C ARG A 465 19.07 -11.77 9.33
N THR A 466 19.85 -11.66 8.26
CA THR A 466 19.40 -11.91 6.89
C THR A 466 19.04 -13.38 6.68
N LEU A 467 19.85 -14.31 7.19
CA LEU A 467 19.57 -15.76 7.12
C LEU A 467 18.32 -16.14 7.91
N GLU A 468 18.16 -15.62 9.13
CA GLU A 468 16.94 -15.81 9.92
C GLU A 468 15.69 -15.29 9.19
N ALA A 469 15.80 -14.14 8.51
CA ALA A 469 14.71 -13.59 7.71
C ALA A 469 14.36 -14.49 6.51
N LEU A 470 15.36 -15.06 5.82
CA LEU A 470 15.13 -15.99 4.71
C LEU A 470 14.46 -17.29 5.17
N ILE A 471 14.83 -17.84 6.33
CA ILE A 471 14.18 -19.03 6.91
C ILE A 471 12.72 -18.71 7.28
N ARG A 472 12.48 -17.60 8.00
CA ARG A 472 11.13 -17.18 8.41
C ARG A 472 10.21 -16.88 7.23
N ALA A 473 10.77 -16.34 6.14
CA ALA A 473 10.05 -16.05 4.90
C ALA A 473 9.73 -17.32 4.07
N GLY A 474 10.31 -18.47 4.40
CA GLY A 474 10.15 -19.72 3.64
C GLY A 474 11.06 -19.85 2.42
N ALA A 475 12.01 -18.92 2.21
CA ALA A 475 12.92 -18.94 1.06
C ALA A 475 13.87 -20.14 1.06
N LEU A 476 14.07 -20.77 2.21
CA LEU A 476 14.98 -21.91 2.41
C LEU A 476 14.23 -23.23 2.69
N ASP A 477 12.90 -23.26 2.51
CA ASP A 477 12.08 -24.44 2.81
C ASP A 477 12.49 -25.67 1.99
N GLY A 478 13.07 -25.48 0.80
CA GLY A 478 13.59 -26.56 -0.04
C GLY A 478 14.94 -27.15 0.41
N LEU A 479 15.64 -26.53 1.37
CA LEU A 479 17.00 -26.91 1.79
C LEU A 479 17.07 -27.69 3.12
N GLY A 480 15.91 -27.97 3.73
CA GLY A 480 15.84 -28.73 4.98
C GLY A 480 14.45 -29.31 5.24
N PRO A 481 14.32 -30.14 6.30
CA PRO A 481 13.08 -30.86 6.58
C PRO A 481 11.97 -29.95 7.13
N ASN A 482 12.30 -28.99 7.99
CA ASN A 482 11.37 -28.00 8.53
C ASN A 482 12.10 -26.70 8.92
N ARG A 483 11.36 -25.60 9.05
CA ARG A 483 11.92 -24.27 9.40
C ARG A 483 12.53 -24.25 10.80
N ALA A 484 11.96 -25.01 11.75
CA ALA A 484 12.47 -25.10 13.10
C ALA A 484 13.88 -25.70 13.16
N THR A 485 14.10 -26.81 12.44
CA THR A 485 15.41 -27.46 12.33
C THR A 485 16.40 -26.59 11.58
N LEU A 486 15.97 -25.91 10.50
CA LEU A 486 16.83 -24.95 9.80
C LEU A 486 17.30 -23.83 10.72
N MET A 487 16.40 -23.26 11.54
CA MET A 487 16.73 -22.21 12.49
C MET A 487 17.68 -22.70 13.60
N ALA A 488 17.45 -23.91 14.12
CA ALA A 488 18.31 -24.51 15.14
C ALA A 488 19.70 -24.89 14.60
N THR A 489 19.77 -25.30 13.33
CA THR A 489 21.00 -25.73 12.65
C THR A 489 21.83 -24.53 12.14
N LEU A 490 21.22 -23.35 12.01
CA LEU A 490 21.84 -22.16 11.43
C LEU A 490 23.18 -21.80 12.08
N ASP A 491 23.27 -21.88 13.41
CA ASP A 491 24.52 -21.56 14.14
C ASP A 491 25.67 -22.50 13.76
N THR A 492 25.38 -23.80 13.68
CA THR A 492 26.36 -24.81 13.28
C THR A 492 26.76 -24.63 11.81
N ALA A 493 25.80 -24.36 10.93
CA ALA A 493 26.07 -24.16 9.50
C ALA A 493 26.95 -22.93 9.23
N VAL A 494 26.65 -21.80 9.88
CA VAL A 494 27.47 -20.57 9.77
C VAL A 494 28.88 -20.79 10.31
N GLN A 495 29.02 -21.46 11.46
CA GLN A 495 30.33 -21.75 12.04
C GLN A 495 31.19 -22.64 11.15
N MET A 496 30.58 -23.68 10.55
CA MET A 496 31.28 -24.56 9.60
C MET A 496 31.72 -23.82 8.34
N ALA A 497 30.86 -22.94 7.81
CA ALA A 497 31.19 -22.14 6.64
C ALA A 497 32.30 -21.12 6.92
N GLU A 498 32.30 -20.45 8.09
CA GLU A 498 33.40 -19.56 8.50
C GLU A 498 34.73 -20.31 8.62
N GLN A 499 34.71 -21.53 9.15
CA GLN A 499 35.91 -22.37 9.25
C GLN A 499 36.42 -22.74 7.86
N HIS A 500 35.53 -23.19 6.98
CA HIS A 500 35.87 -23.50 5.59
C HIS A 500 36.50 -22.31 4.84
N HIS A 501 35.94 -21.10 4.98
CA HIS A 501 36.51 -19.90 4.38
C HIS A 501 37.87 -19.52 4.97
N LYS A 502 38.11 -19.75 6.27
CA LYS A 502 39.41 -19.53 6.92
C LYS A 502 40.46 -20.51 6.40
N ASP A 503 40.11 -21.79 6.28
CA ASP A 503 41.02 -22.85 5.83
C ASP A 503 41.40 -22.64 4.35
N ALA A 504 40.42 -22.28 3.51
CA ALA A 504 40.64 -21.91 2.11
C ALA A 504 41.53 -20.67 1.97
N ALA A 505 41.29 -19.61 2.76
CA ALA A 505 42.11 -18.40 2.75
C ALA A 505 43.54 -18.64 3.27
N ALA A 506 43.72 -19.61 4.17
CA ALA A 506 45.01 -20.04 4.67
C ALA A 506 45.78 -20.94 3.68
N GLY A 507 45.17 -21.31 2.55
CA GLY A 507 45.76 -22.25 1.58
C GLY A 507 45.90 -23.67 2.12
N GLN A 508 45.20 -23.99 3.21
CA GLN A 508 45.07 -25.35 3.71
C GLN A 508 43.97 -26.04 2.91
N ASN A 509 44.35 -26.69 1.80
CA ASN A 509 43.51 -27.75 1.24
C ASN A 509 43.56 -28.91 2.22
N ASP A 510 42.41 -29.27 2.78
CA ASP A 510 42.30 -30.37 3.72
C ASP A 510 42.87 -31.65 3.08
N MET A 511 44.01 -32.13 3.61
CA MET A 511 44.77 -33.25 3.07
C MET A 511 43.96 -34.56 3.13
N PHE A 512 42.84 -34.56 3.87
CA PHE A 512 41.87 -35.66 3.98
C PHE A 512 40.64 -35.52 3.08
N ALA A 513 40.41 -34.39 2.40
CA ALA A 513 39.31 -34.22 1.43
C ALA A 513 39.49 -35.02 0.12
N LEU A 514 40.63 -35.70 -0.03
CA LEU A 514 40.93 -36.62 -1.14
C LEU A 514 40.34 -38.04 -0.94
N MET A 515 39.69 -38.32 0.20
CA MET A 515 38.95 -39.57 0.41
C MET A 515 37.44 -39.30 0.22
N GLU A 516 36.96 -39.67 -0.97
CA GLU A 516 35.55 -39.70 -1.44
C GLU A 516 34.85 -38.35 -1.74
N PRO A 517 34.65 -38.01 -3.03
CA PRO A 517 33.94 -36.80 -3.46
C PRO A 517 32.41 -36.80 -3.25
N GLU A 518 31.80 -37.87 -2.71
CA GLU A 518 30.33 -38.00 -2.65
C GLU A 518 29.72 -37.73 -1.26
N GLN A 519 30.51 -37.61 -0.18
CA GLN A 519 29.98 -37.41 1.19
C GLN A 519 30.63 -36.27 2.00
N ALA A 520 31.50 -35.48 1.38
CA ALA A 520 32.07 -34.31 2.02
C ALA A 520 31.06 -33.15 2.01
N ALA A 521 30.33 -32.98 3.14
CA ALA A 521 29.63 -31.77 3.62
C ALA A 521 28.13 -31.91 3.99
N SER A 522 27.58 -33.11 4.23
CA SER A 522 26.25 -33.19 4.89
C SER A 522 26.41 -32.96 6.39
N GLY A 523 26.38 -31.70 6.83
CA GLY A 523 26.28 -31.41 8.27
C GLY A 523 25.02 -32.06 8.85
N THR A 524 25.10 -32.54 10.10
CA THR A 524 23.95 -33.15 10.75
C THR A 524 22.96 -32.07 11.17
N PHE A 525 21.71 -32.16 10.70
CA PHE A 525 20.65 -31.26 11.13
C PHE A 525 20.34 -31.44 12.62
N VAL A 526 20.11 -30.33 13.32
CA VAL A 526 19.65 -30.33 14.71
C VAL A 526 18.15 -30.60 14.71
N GLU A 527 17.74 -31.82 15.06
CA GLU A 527 16.31 -32.16 15.14
C GLU A 527 15.60 -31.28 16.18
N ALA A 528 14.68 -30.45 15.70
CA ALA A 528 13.79 -29.65 16.52
C ALA A 528 12.33 -29.99 16.18
N PRO A 529 11.42 -29.98 17.19
CA PRO A 529 9.99 -30.08 16.91
C PRO A 529 9.59 -28.93 15.98
N ASP A 530 8.66 -29.21 15.07
CA ASP A 530 8.19 -28.20 14.12
C ASP A 530 7.58 -27.00 14.87
N TRP A 531 7.62 -25.83 14.25
CA TRP A 531 7.05 -24.63 14.86
C TRP A 531 5.53 -24.74 14.94
N ASP A 532 4.97 -24.25 16.06
CA ASP A 532 3.55 -23.95 16.13
C ASP A 532 3.17 -22.98 15.00
N ASP A 533 1.96 -23.14 14.46
CA ASP A 533 1.44 -22.31 13.38
C ASP A 533 1.54 -20.81 13.69
N GLU A 534 1.33 -20.43 14.96
CA GLU A 534 1.44 -19.04 15.42
C GLU A 534 2.86 -18.48 15.23
N ILE A 535 3.89 -19.24 15.58
CA ILE A 535 5.28 -18.84 15.44
C ILE A 535 5.65 -18.72 13.95
N ARG A 536 5.25 -19.72 13.15
CA ARG A 536 5.49 -19.75 11.71
C ARG A 536 4.82 -18.57 11.00
N LEU A 537 3.52 -18.36 11.23
CA LEU A 537 2.73 -17.31 10.60
C LEU A 537 3.18 -15.91 11.05
N ASN A 538 3.55 -15.73 12.32
CA ASN A 538 4.14 -14.47 12.77
C ASN A 538 5.50 -14.20 12.12
N GLY A 539 6.33 -15.23 11.95
CA GLY A 539 7.60 -15.12 11.22
C GLY A 539 7.41 -14.70 9.75
N GLU A 540 6.43 -15.29 9.05
CA GLU A 540 6.08 -14.90 7.68
C GLU A 540 5.60 -13.45 7.61
N LYS A 541 4.74 -13.04 8.54
CA LYS A 541 4.25 -11.67 8.57
C LYS A 541 5.34 -10.64 8.89
N GLU A 542 6.25 -10.95 9.80
CA GLU A 542 7.36 -10.05 10.14
C GLU A 542 8.30 -9.83 8.94
N THR A 543 8.46 -10.84 8.09
CA THR A 543 9.40 -10.85 6.97
C THR A 543 8.77 -10.44 5.63
N LEU A 544 7.61 -11.00 5.30
CA LEU A 544 6.88 -10.78 4.05
C LEU A 544 5.75 -9.75 4.17
N GLY A 545 5.30 -9.45 5.39
CA GLY A 545 4.13 -8.58 5.64
C GLY A 545 2.77 -9.28 5.52
N LEU A 546 2.73 -10.53 5.07
CA LEU A 546 1.51 -11.33 4.89
C LEU A 546 1.66 -12.74 5.44
N TYR A 547 0.52 -13.40 5.66
CA TYR A 547 0.45 -14.82 5.99
C TYR A 547 0.42 -15.63 4.68
N LEU A 548 1.49 -16.39 4.42
CA LEU A 548 1.73 -17.05 3.15
C LEU A 548 1.19 -18.49 3.16
N THR A 549 1.53 -19.28 4.20
CA THR A 549 1.19 -20.71 4.26
C THR A 549 -0.19 -21.01 4.84
N GLY A 550 -0.85 -20.02 5.45
CA GLY A 550 -2.15 -20.19 6.10
C GLY A 550 -2.71 -18.87 6.62
N HIS A 551 -3.74 -18.93 7.47
CA HIS A 551 -4.30 -17.77 8.13
C HIS A 551 -4.46 -18.05 9.64
N PRO A 552 -4.27 -17.07 10.55
CA PRO A 552 -4.42 -17.29 11.99
C PRO A 552 -5.80 -17.83 12.42
N VAL A 553 -6.81 -17.66 11.57
CA VAL A 553 -8.17 -18.21 11.76
C VAL A 553 -8.19 -19.73 11.65
N ASP A 554 -7.28 -20.34 10.85
CA ASP A 554 -7.27 -21.78 10.57
C ASP A 554 -7.14 -22.62 11.85
N ARG A 555 -6.38 -22.13 12.85
CA ARG A 555 -6.23 -22.77 14.17
C ARG A 555 -7.56 -22.97 14.88
N TYR A 556 -8.46 -22.01 14.75
CA TYR A 556 -9.76 -22.00 15.40
C TYR A 556 -10.88 -22.40 14.45
N GLU A 557 -10.60 -22.86 13.23
CA GLU A 557 -11.62 -23.14 12.21
C GLU A 557 -12.68 -24.15 12.68
N GLN A 558 -12.26 -25.19 13.40
CA GLN A 558 -13.18 -26.20 13.95
C GLN A 558 -14.09 -25.63 15.05
N GLU A 559 -13.55 -24.77 15.91
CA GLU A 559 -14.32 -24.11 16.96
C GLU A 559 -15.25 -23.04 16.40
N LEU A 560 -14.73 -22.24 15.47
CA LEU A 560 -15.46 -21.19 14.77
C LEU A 560 -16.59 -21.78 13.94
N ALA A 561 -16.44 -22.96 13.33
CA ALA A 561 -17.54 -23.63 12.61
C ALA A 561 -18.77 -23.89 13.49
N GLY A 562 -18.61 -24.03 14.82
CA GLY A 562 -19.71 -24.14 15.77
C GLY A 562 -20.31 -22.80 16.24
N ILE A 563 -19.60 -21.69 16.02
CA ILE A 563 -19.94 -20.34 16.50
C ILE A 563 -20.45 -19.44 15.37
N ILE A 564 -19.79 -19.47 14.21
CA ILE A 564 -20.07 -18.59 13.08
C ILE A 564 -21.30 -19.09 12.33
N SER A 565 -22.08 -18.15 11.80
CA SER A 565 -23.24 -18.49 10.98
C SER A 565 -22.85 -18.70 9.52
N HIS A 566 -21.92 -17.88 9.00
CA HIS A 566 -21.49 -17.86 7.61
C HIS A 566 -20.00 -17.47 7.53
N ARG A 567 -19.28 -17.92 6.50
CA ARG A 567 -17.98 -17.36 6.10
C ARG A 567 -18.19 -16.01 5.40
N ILE A 568 -17.17 -15.15 5.39
CA ILE A 568 -17.26 -13.82 4.75
C ILE A 568 -17.66 -13.93 3.27
N CYS A 569 -17.14 -14.93 2.54
CA CYS A 569 -17.47 -15.14 1.13
C CYS A 569 -18.94 -15.53 0.88
N ASP A 570 -19.60 -16.16 1.84
CA ASP A 570 -20.96 -16.70 1.72
C ASP A 570 -22.02 -15.75 2.29
N LEU A 571 -21.61 -14.55 2.73
CA LEU A 571 -22.53 -13.56 3.24
C LEU A 571 -23.48 -13.13 2.12
N ASN A 572 -24.78 -13.27 2.37
CA ASN A 572 -25.81 -12.71 1.52
C ASN A 572 -26.57 -11.64 2.31
N PRO A 573 -26.83 -10.46 1.71
CA PRO A 573 -27.63 -9.41 2.33
C PRO A 573 -29.10 -9.85 2.37
N SER A 574 -29.48 -10.60 3.40
CA SER A 574 -30.88 -10.89 3.74
C SER A 574 -31.25 -10.01 4.93
N GLY A 575 -32.28 -9.17 4.76
CA GLY A 575 -32.63 -8.10 5.71
C GLY A 575 -32.83 -8.57 7.17
N ASP A 576 -32.55 -7.65 8.11
CA ASP A 576 -32.74 -7.70 9.57
C ASP A 576 -32.26 -8.96 10.33
N GLN A 577 -31.49 -9.85 9.69
CA GLN A 577 -30.88 -10.98 10.39
C GLN A 577 -29.53 -10.62 10.99
N THR A 578 -29.38 -10.86 12.29
CA THR A 578 -28.08 -10.83 12.96
C THR A 578 -27.26 -12.04 12.51
N ILE A 579 -26.10 -11.76 11.91
CA ILE A 579 -25.14 -12.75 11.44
C ILE A 579 -23.90 -12.68 12.33
N ILE A 580 -23.32 -13.84 12.62
CA ILE A 580 -22.07 -13.95 13.38
C ILE A 580 -20.96 -14.34 12.41
N VAL A 581 -19.91 -13.53 12.37
CA VAL A 581 -18.70 -13.75 11.58
C VAL A 581 -17.47 -13.68 12.47
N ALA A 582 -16.41 -14.37 12.08
CA ALA A 582 -15.12 -14.28 12.75
C ALA A 582 -14.06 -13.86 11.74
N GLY A 583 -13.09 -13.07 12.18
CA GLY A 583 -12.01 -12.63 11.32
C GLY A 583 -10.90 -11.93 12.10
N LEU A 584 -9.74 -11.85 11.48
CA LEU A 584 -8.60 -11.11 11.97
C LEU A 584 -8.77 -9.62 11.65
N VAL A 585 -8.53 -8.75 12.63
CA VAL A 585 -8.53 -7.30 12.40
C VAL A 585 -7.28 -6.90 11.61
N VAL A 586 -7.44 -6.55 10.33
CA VAL A 586 -6.32 -6.15 9.45
C VAL A 586 -6.05 -4.66 9.52
N ALA A 587 -7.11 -3.85 9.52
CA ALA A 587 -7.02 -2.40 9.52
C ALA A 587 -8.18 -1.77 10.29
N MET A 588 -7.93 -0.60 10.88
CA MET A 588 -8.96 0.22 11.52
C MET A 588 -8.76 1.68 11.12
N ARG A 589 -9.84 2.33 10.71
CA ARG A 589 -9.90 3.78 10.50
C ARG A 589 -10.97 4.38 11.40
N THR A 590 -10.67 5.51 12.02
CA THR A 590 -11.66 6.27 12.81
C THR A 590 -12.08 7.51 12.06
N MET A 591 -13.37 7.84 12.11
CA MET A 591 -13.93 9.02 11.49
C MET A 591 -14.81 9.75 12.51
N ASN A 592 -14.73 11.07 12.54
CA ASN A 592 -15.67 11.88 13.31
C ASN A 592 -16.96 12.04 12.49
N THR A 593 -18.10 11.74 13.09
CA THR A 593 -19.41 11.99 12.47
C THR A 593 -19.71 13.48 12.46
N ARG A 594 -20.69 13.91 11.65
CA ARG A 594 -21.17 15.31 11.62
C ARG A 594 -21.68 15.83 12.97
N ARG A 595 -21.94 14.94 13.94
CA ARG A 595 -22.37 15.25 15.31
C ARG A 595 -21.20 15.34 16.31
N GLY A 596 -19.97 15.04 15.90
CA GLY A 596 -18.77 15.05 16.75
C GLY A 596 -18.39 13.69 17.33
N ASP A 597 -19.27 12.69 17.27
CA ASP A 597 -18.99 11.35 17.80
C ASP A 597 -18.01 10.56 16.92
N ARG A 598 -17.11 9.78 17.54
CA ARG A 598 -16.12 8.94 16.86
C ARG A 598 -16.69 7.59 16.48
N MET A 599 -16.73 7.28 15.19
CA MET A 599 -17.02 5.94 14.67
C MET A 599 -15.76 5.29 14.10
N ALA A 600 -15.72 3.96 14.03
CA ALA A 600 -14.62 3.22 13.42
C ALA A 600 -15.11 2.33 12.27
N PHE A 601 -14.31 2.20 11.22
CA PHE A 601 -14.45 1.14 10.24
C PHE A 601 -13.27 0.19 10.38
N VAL A 602 -13.57 -1.09 10.57
CA VAL A 602 -12.61 -2.15 10.82
C VAL A 602 -12.67 -3.12 9.66
N THR A 603 -11.53 -3.51 9.09
CA THR A 603 -11.47 -4.53 8.05
C THR A 603 -11.17 -5.87 8.70
N LEU A 604 -12.12 -6.81 8.60
CA LEU A 604 -11.93 -8.20 9.02
C LEU A 604 -11.51 -9.06 7.82
N ASP A 605 -10.63 -10.02 8.06
CA ASP A 605 -10.17 -11.01 7.10
C ASP A 605 -10.32 -12.41 7.69
N ASP A 606 -10.98 -13.32 6.97
CA ASP A 606 -11.20 -14.70 7.39
C ASP A 606 -10.60 -15.73 6.42
N ARG A 607 -9.62 -15.31 5.60
CA ARG A 607 -9.04 -16.06 4.46
C ARG A 607 -9.99 -16.23 3.27
N SER A 608 -11.31 -16.36 3.49
CA SER A 608 -12.30 -16.49 2.43
C SER A 608 -12.62 -15.17 1.75
N GLY A 609 -12.49 -14.07 2.49
CA GLY A 609 -12.63 -12.72 1.97
C GLY A 609 -12.42 -11.66 3.04
N ARG A 610 -12.65 -10.41 2.65
CA ARG A 610 -12.59 -9.25 3.55
C ARG A 610 -13.95 -8.62 3.73
N LEU A 611 -14.24 -8.22 4.96
CA LEU A 611 -15.47 -7.56 5.33
C LEU A 611 -15.17 -6.22 5.99
N GLU A 612 -15.74 -5.15 5.44
CA GLU A 612 -15.70 -3.83 6.07
C GLU A 612 -16.79 -3.74 7.14
N LEU A 613 -16.35 -3.48 8.37
CA LEU A 613 -17.17 -3.52 9.56
C LEU A 613 -17.33 -2.11 10.14
N ALA A 614 -18.56 -1.59 10.11
CA ALA A 614 -18.91 -0.30 10.69
C ALA A 614 -19.20 -0.47 12.19
N VAL A 615 -18.42 0.21 13.02
CA VAL A 615 -18.58 0.25 14.47
C VAL A 615 -19.01 1.67 14.85
N PHE A 616 -20.28 1.82 15.22
CA PHE A 616 -20.86 3.09 15.64
C PHE A 616 -20.32 3.51 17.02
N ALA A 617 -20.51 4.78 17.38
CA ALA A 617 -19.84 5.41 18.51
C ALA A 617 -20.01 4.68 19.85
N ASP A 618 -21.24 4.26 20.18
CA ASP A 618 -21.55 3.56 21.43
C ASP A 618 -20.79 2.22 21.52
N THR A 619 -20.84 1.42 20.44
CA THR A 619 -20.16 0.14 20.32
C THR A 619 -18.63 0.32 20.32
N TYR A 620 -18.12 1.36 19.67
CA TYR A 620 -16.70 1.64 19.58
C TYR A 620 -16.12 2.01 20.95
N GLN A 621 -16.82 2.82 21.75
CA GLN A 621 -16.37 3.16 23.10
C GLN A 621 -16.28 1.92 24.01
N HIS A 622 -17.21 0.98 23.89
CA HIS A 622 -17.25 -0.21 24.74
C HIS A 622 -16.23 -1.28 24.34
N TYR A 623 -15.97 -1.46 23.04
CA TYR A 623 -15.15 -2.55 22.51
C TYR A 623 -13.81 -2.11 21.90
N ARG A 624 -13.37 -0.87 22.16
CA ARG A 624 -12.13 -0.30 21.60
C ARG A 624 -10.90 -1.18 21.79
N ASP A 625 -10.77 -1.80 22.96
CA ASP A 625 -9.60 -2.61 23.33
C ASP A 625 -9.57 -3.99 22.63
N LEU A 626 -10.70 -4.43 22.08
CA LEU A 626 -10.80 -5.65 21.28
C LEU A 626 -10.50 -5.39 19.80
N LEU A 627 -10.75 -4.18 19.32
CA LEU A 627 -10.58 -3.77 17.92
C LEU A 627 -9.14 -3.32 17.62
N VAL A 628 -8.18 -4.13 18.05
CA VAL A 628 -6.75 -3.90 17.83
C VAL A 628 -6.30 -4.71 16.63
N LYS A 629 -5.39 -4.13 15.84
CA LYS A 629 -4.76 -4.81 14.70
C LYS A 629 -4.18 -6.16 15.15
N ASP A 630 -4.37 -7.18 14.32
CA ASP A 630 -3.86 -8.54 14.49
C ASP A 630 -4.53 -9.37 15.59
N ARG A 631 -5.69 -8.91 16.08
CA ARG A 631 -6.51 -9.68 17.01
C ARG A 631 -7.62 -10.39 16.26
N LEU A 632 -7.81 -11.68 16.57
CA LEU A 632 -8.96 -12.45 16.10
C LEU A 632 -10.20 -12.03 16.92
N VAL A 633 -11.25 -11.63 16.23
CA VAL A 633 -12.51 -11.22 16.87
C VAL A 633 -13.70 -11.94 16.22
N VAL A 634 -14.70 -12.24 17.04
CA VAL A 634 -16.01 -12.73 16.61
C VAL A 634 -16.99 -11.57 16.74
N VAL A 635 -17.67 -11.23 15.64
CA VAL A 635 -18.58 -10.10 15.59
C VAL A 635 -19.99 -10.57 15.29
N GLU A 636 -20.93 -10.10 16.10
CA GLU A 636 -22.37 -10.25 15.89
C GLU A 636 -22.91 -8.92 15.37
N GLY A 637 -23.62 -8.94 14.24
CA GLY A 637 -24.05 -7.72 13.58
C GLY A 637 -24.96 -7.94 12.39
N GLU A 638 -25.38 -6.83 11.77
CA GLU A 638 -26.28 -6.84 10.63
C GLU A 638 -25.53 -6.57 9.35
N VAL A 639 -25.78 -7.39 8.34
CA VAL A 639 -25.17 -7.30 7.03
C VAL A 639 -26.05 -6.44 6.13
N SER A 640 -25.46 -5.43 5.52
CA SER A 640 -26.11 -4.55 4.56
C SER A 640 -25.28 -4.47 3.29
N VAL A 641 -25.95 -4.19 2.17
CA VAL A 641 -25.24 -3.88 0.93
C VAL A 641 -24.63 -2.50 1.10
N ASP A 642 -23.35 -2.39 0.79
CA ASP A 642 -22.75 -1.09 0.64
C ASP A 642 -23.12 -0.54 -0.75
N ASP A 643 -24.09 0.38 -0.77
CA ASP A 643 -24.53 1.08 -2.00
C ASP A 643 -23.35 1.73 -2.75
N TYR A 644 -22.23 1.97 -2.07
CA TYR A 644 -21.04 2.61 -2.57
C TYR A 644 -20.10 1.63 -3.31
N SER A 645 -19.52 0.66 -2.60
CA SER A 645 -18.60 -0.33 -3.20
C SER A 645 -19.33 -1.39 -4.02
N GLY A 646 -20.63 -1.63 -3.80
CA GLY A 646 -21.33 -2.83 -4.29
C GLY A 646 -20.88 -4.10 -3.56
N GLY A 647 -20.01 -3.96 -2.56
CA GLY A 647 -19.61 -5.01 -1.64
C GLY A 647 -20.55 -5.09 -0.45
N ILE A 648 -20.24 -6.01 0.45
CA ILE A 648 -21.04 -6.27 1.64
C ILE A 648 -20.38 -5.52 2.80
N LYS A 649 -21.17 -4.79 3.59
CA LYS A 649 -20.72 -4.17 4.84
C LYS A 649 -21.50 -4.73 6.00
N MET A 650 -20.87 -4.80 7.17
CA MET A 650 -21.52 -5.28 8.37
C MET A 650 -21.48 -4.22 9.47
N SER A 651 -22.60 -3.97 10.12
CA SER A 651 -22.66 -3.11 11.31
C SER A 651 -22.47 -3.97 12.56
N ALA A 652 -21.41 -3.73 13.34
CA ALA A 652 -21.20 -4.42 14.62
C ALA A 652 -22.25 -4.02 15.63
N ARG A 653 -22.88 -5.02 16.26
CA ARG A 653 -23.66 -4.85 17.50
C ARG A 653 -22.82 -5.25 18.71
N LYS A 654 -22.18 -6.41 18.64
CA LYS A 654 -21.29 -6.92 19.70
C LYS A 654 -20.01 -7.49 19.11
N VAL A 655 -18.93 -7.34 19.86
CA VAL A 655 -17.62 -7.86 19.53
C VAL A 655 -17.15 -8.73 20.69
N TYR A 656 -16.70 -9.93 20.37
CA TYR A 656 -16.16 -10.91 21.29
C TYR A 656 -14.71 -11.21 20.91
N ASP A 657 -13.85 -11.41 21.90
CA ASP A 657 -12.62 -12.19 21.67
C ASP A 657 -12.95 -13.68 21.67
N ILE A 658 -11.98 -14.53 21.32
CA ILE A 658 -12.21 -15.96 21.19
C ILE A 658 -12.67 -16.59 22.52
N ASP A 659 -12.09 -16.17 23.65
CA ASP A 659 -12.42 -16.70 24.97
C ASP A 659 -13.83 -16.30 25.41
N ASN A 660 -14.25 -15.05 25.19
CA ASN A 660 -15.60 -14.61 25.49
C ASN A 660 -16.63 -15.18 24.50
N ALA A 661 -16.24 -15.42 23.24
CA ALA A 661 -17.07 -16.11 22.26
C ALA A 661 -17.31 -17.56 22.72
N ARG A 662 -16.26 -18.28 23.15
CA ARG A 662 -16.41 -19.62 23.73
C ARG A 662 -17.29 -19.60 24.96
N GLU A 663 -17.11 -18.66 25.88
CA GLU A 663 -17.96 -18.59 27.08
C GLU A 663 -19.44 -18.30 26.75
N SER A 664 -19.69 -17.51 25.71
CA SER A 664 -21.05 -17.10 25.33
C SER A 664 -21.79 -18.15 24.52
N PHE A 665 -21.09 -18.88 23.65
CA PHE A 665 -21.68 -19.84 22.71
C PHE A 665 -21.49 -21.29 23.12
N ALA A 666 -20.52 -21.64 23.98
CA ALA A 666 -20.33 -23.02 24.41
C ALA A 666 -21.42 -23.47 25.39
N ARG A 667 -22.08 -24.59 25.07
CA ARG A 667 -23.05 -25.22 25.97
C ARG A 667 -22.36 -26.12 26.99
N ARG A 668 -21.38 -26.91 26.53
CA ARG A 668 -20.67 -27.87 27.36
C ARG A 668 -19.26 -28.18 26.88
N LEU A 669 -18.35 -28.37 27.83
CA LEU A 669 -17.02 -28.91 27.65
C LEU A 669 -17.08 -30.42 27.84
N VAL A 670 -16.74 -31.19 26.82
CA VAL A 670 -16.77 -32.66 26.87
C VAL A 670 -15.36 -33.22 26.94
N LEU A 671 -15.12 -34.05 27.94
CA LEU A 671 -13.87 -34.74 28.21
C LEU A 671 -14.04 -36.23 27.93
N THR A 672 -13.37 -36.74 26.91
CA THR A 672 -13.36 -38.17 26.60
C THR A 672 -12.19 -38.83 27.31
N LEU A 673 -12.48 -39.69 28.28
CA LEU A 673 -11.46 -40.38 29.09
C LEU A 673 -11.52 -41.88 28.86
N LYS A 674 -10.37 -42.49 28.58
CA LYS A 674 -10.23 -43.95 28.50
C LYS A 674 -9.82 -44.53 29.85
N GLN A 675 -10.18 -45.79 30.11
CA GLN A 675 -9.82 -46.49 31.35
C GLN A 675 -8.31 -46.43 31.69
N GLU A 676 -7.44 -46.47 30.69
CA GLU A 676 -5.98 -46.43 30.84
C GLU A 676 -5.46 -45.07 31.35
N GLN A 677 -6.22 -43.99 31.11
CA GLN A 677 -5.86 -42.62 31.48
C GLN A 677 -6.34 -42.25 32.90
N THR A 678 -7.26 -43.02 33.46
CA THR A 678 -7.82 -42.78 34.80
C THR A 678 -7.09 -43.60 35.86
N VAL A 679 -5.88 -43.19 36.23
CA VAL A 679 -5.11 -43.75 37.35
C VAL A 679 -5.48 -43.03 38.65
N ASN A 680 -5.23 -43.64 39.82
CA ASN A 680 -5.45 -43.03 41.13
C ASN A 680 -4.75 -41.65 41.22
N GLY A 681 -5.52 -40.58 41.44
CA GLY A 681 -5.04 -39.20 41.50
C GLY A 681 -5.68 -38.28 40.45
N PHE A 682 -6.06 -38.82 39.28
CA PHE A 682 -6.58 -38.03 38.14
C PHE A 682 -7.77 -37.13 38.49
N VAL A 683 -8.69 -37.60 39.36
CA VAL A 683 -9.86 -36.81 39.77
C VAL A 683 -9.45 -35.62 40.65
N GLN A 684 -8.43 -35.78 41.50
CA GLN A 684 -7.91 -34.69 42.33
C GLN A 684 -7.14 -33.68 41.46
N ASP A 685 -6.36 -34.16 40.51
CA ASP A 685 -5.61 -33.30 39.58
C ASP A 685 -6.56 -32.54 38.64
N LEU A 686 -7.58 -33.21 38.10
CA LEU A 686 -8.63 -32.57 37.31
C LEU A 686 -9.37 -31.51 38.15
N ALA A 687 -9.70 -31.82 39.40
CA ALA A 687 -10.32 -30.86 40.30
C ALA A 687 -9.43 -29.62 40.53
N GLN A 688 -8.11 -29.80 40.70
CA GLN A 688 -7.15 -28.70 40.84
C GLN A 688 -7.02 -27.87 39.57
N VAL A 689 -7.04 -28.50 38.39
CA VAL A 689 -6.97 -27.83 37.09
C VAL A 689 -8.24 -27.00 36.84
N LEU A 690 -9.41 -27.52 37.19
CA LEU A 690 -10.68 -26.82 36.98
C LEU A 690 -10.92 -25.70 38.02
N MET A 691 -10.35 -25.80 39.23
CA MET A 691 -10.65 -24.91 40.37
C MET A 691 -10.47 -23.41 40.09
N PRO A 692 -9.39 -22.95 39.42
CA PRO A 692 -9.17 -21.54 39.12
C PRO A 692 -10.16 -20.97 38.09
N PHE A 693 -10.86 -21.83 37.35
CA PHE A 693 -11.69 -21.42 36.20
C PHE A 693 -13.19 -21.58 36.46
N ARG A 694 -13.61 -21.80 37.71
CA ARG A 694 -15.01 -22.13 38.10
C ARG A 694 -16.03 -21.00 37.97
N GLU A 695 -15.62 -19.82 37.53
CA GLU A 695 -16.49 -18.63 37.42
C GLU A 695 -17.20 -18.52 36.06
N GLY A 696 -17.11 -19.55 35.20
CA GLY A 696 -17.71 -19.51 33.86
C GLY A 696 -19.12 -20.08 33.76
N ARG A 697 -19.66 -20.07 32.52
CA ARG A 697 -21.02 -20.53 32.21
C ARG A 697 -21.08 -21.94 31.61
N CYS A 698 -19.96 -22.50 31.18
CA CYS A 698 -19.91 -23.75 30.44
C CYS A 698 -19.98 -24.98 31.35
N THR A 699 -20.86 -25.93 31.04
CA THR A 699 -21.01 -27.17 31.84
C THR A 699 -19.96 -28.22 31.46
N VAL A 700 -19.33 -28.87 32.43
CA VAL A 700 -18.35 -29.94 32.16
C VAL A 700 -19.04 -31.29 32.12
N ARG A 701 -18.76 -32.07 31.07
CA ARG A 701 -19.24 -33.44 30.88
C ARG A 701 -18.07 -34.36 30.60
N VAL A 702 -18.05 -35.51 31.25
CA VAL A 702 -17.04 -36.55 31.07
C VAL A 702 -17.69 -37.74 30.37
N GLU A 703 -17.17 -38.11 29.21
CA GLU A 703 -17.47 -39.36 28.50
C GLU A 703 -16.40 -40.38 28.88
N TYR A 704 -16.74 -41.29 29.78
CA TYR A 704 -15.84 -42.33 30.24
C TYR A 704 -16.02 -43.60 29.42
N HIS A 705 -14.95 -44.02 28.74
CA HIS A 705 -14.94 -45.17 27.84
C HIS A 705 -14.15 -46.32 28.47
N ARG A 706 -14.84 -47.44 28.71
CA ARG A 706 -14.23 -48.74 28.98
C ARG A 706 -14.47 -49.68 27.80
N PRO A 707 -13.67 -50.75 27.67
CA PRO A 707 -13.87 -51.75 26.61
C PRO A 707 -15.27 -52.40 26.61
N ASP A 708 -15.95 -52.41 27.76
CA ASP A 708 -17.24 -53.04 28.01
C ASP A 708 -18.44 -52.06 28.07
N ALA A 709 -18.21 -50.78 28.32
CA ALA A 709 -19.29 -49.78 28.49
C ALA A 709 -18.82 -48.33 28.28
N GLN A 710 -19.76 -47.46 27.94
CA GLN A 710 -19.58 -46.00 27.88
C GLN A 710 -20.53 -45.32 28.88
N ALA A 711 -20.00 -44.41 29.71
CA ALA A 711 -20.79 -43.64 30.67
C ALA A 711 -20.63 -42.13 30.42
N GLN A 712 -21.71 -41.37 30.58
CA GLN A 712 -21.73 -39.91 30.44
C GLN A 712 -22.03 -39.28 31.80
N LEU A 713 -21.06 -38.56 32.36
CA LEU A 713 -21.16 -37.90 33.65
C LEU A 713 -21.18 -36.39 33.44
N THR A 714 -22.26 -35.73 33.82
CA THR A 714 -22.35 -34.25 33.76
C THR A 714 -22.12 -33.69 35.16
N PHE A 715 -21.20 -32.75 35.30
CA PHE A 715 -20.88 -32.16 36.59
C PHE A 715 -21.96 -31.16 37.04
N GLY A 716 -22.05 -30.97 38.36
CA GLY A 716 -23.01 -30.05 38.96
C GLY A 716 -22.73 -28.57 38.64
N PRO A 717 -23.66 -27.67 39.00
CA PRO A 717 -23.55 -26.24 38.69
C PRO A 717 -22.31 -25.58 39.31
N ASP A 718 -21.80 -26.10 40.43
CA ASP A 718 -20.60 -25.58 41.09
C ASP A 718 -19.32 -25.80 40.25
N TRP A 719 -19.36 -26.65 39.23
CA TRP A 719 -18.21 -27.00 38.38
C TRP A 719 -18.37 -26.46 36.95
N ARG A 720 -19.15 -25.39 36.77
CA ARG A 720 -19.14 -24.65 35.51
C ARG A 720 -17.81 -23.94 35.36
N VAL A 721 -17.25 -23.93 34.15
CA VAL A 721 -15.92 -23.38 33.92
C VAL A 721 -15.91 -22.35 32.80
N ARG A 722 -14.92 -21.47 32.83
CA ARG A 722 -14.60 -20.57 31.72
C ARG A 722 -13.60 -21.27 30.80
N PRO A 723 -13.98 -21.64 29.56
CA PRO A 723 -13.13 -22.40 28.64
C PRO A 723 -12.08 -21.48 28.00
N THR A 724 -11.03 -21.12 28.74
CA THR A 724 -9.88 -20.37 28.22
C THR A 724 -8.87 -21.31 27.55
N ASP A 725 -8.02 -20.77 26.67
CA ASP A 725 -6.93 -21.56 26.04
C ASP A 725 -6.01 -22.21 27.09
N GLU A 726 -5.73 -21.53 28.21
CA GLU A 726 -4.92 -22.07 29.31
C GLU A 726 -5.58 -23.30 29.95
N LEU A 727 -6.90 -23.27 30.15
CA LEU A 727 -7.64 -24.40 30.71
C LEU A 727 -7.60 -25.60 29.76
N LEU A 728 -7.87 -25.38 28.47
CA LEU A 728 -7.86 -26.43 27.45
C LEU A 728 -6.48 -27.08 27.36
N ARG A 729 -5.40 -26.27 27.39
CA ARG A 729 -4.03 -26.79 27.36
C ARG A 729 -3.73 -27.67 28.57
N ARG A 730 -4.05 -27.20 29.79
CA ARG A 730 -3.82 -27.97 31.03
C ARG A 730 -4.61 -29.28 31.08
N ILE A 731 -5.85 -29.28 30.57
CA ILE A 731 -6.65 -30.51 30.50
C ILE A 731 -6.08 -31.45 29.44
N THR A 732 -5.61 -30.93 28.31
CA THR A 732 -4.98 -31.75 27.24
C THR A 732 -3.66 -32.36 27.71
N GLU A 733 -2.85 -31.61 28.46
CA GLU A 733 -1.64 -32.12 29.12
C GLU A 733 -1.97 -33.26 30.11
N LEU A 734 -3.11 -33.18 30.81
CA LEU A 734 -3.55 -34.19 31.78
C LEU A 734 -4.20 -35.42 31.13
N ALA A 735 -5.05 -35.24 30.12
CA ALA A 735 -5.92 -36.26 29.54
C ALA A 735 -5.44 -36.80 28.18
N GLY A 736 -4.40 -36.21 27.59
CA GLY A 736 -3.87 -36.55 26.27
C GLY A 736 -4.54 -35.78 25.12
N GLU A 737 -3.85 -35.73 23.98
CA GLU A 737 -4.32 -35.07 22.75
C GLU A 737 -5.62 -35.71 22.22
N GLY A 738 -6.59 -34.87 21.84
CA GLY A 738 -7.90 -35.30 21.31
C GLY A 738 -8.94 -35.68 22.36
N SER A 739 -8.61 -35.58 23.66
CA SER A 739 -9.52 -35.93 24.77
C SER A 739 -10.49 -34.80 25.16
N VAL A 740 -10.35 -33.60 24.60
CA VAL A 740 -11.15 -32.43 24.94
C VAL A 740 -11.88 -31.93 23.70
N ARG A 741 -13.20 -31.76 23.80
CA ARG A 741 -14.03 -31.12 22.76
C ARG A 741 -15.01 -30.12 23.38
N ILE A 742 -15.24 -29.01 22.71
CA ILE A 742 -16.29 -28.05 23.10
C ILE A 742 -17.50 -28.28 22.21
N GLU A 743 -18.68 -28.36 22.82
CA GLU A 743 -19.95 -28.39 22.09
C GLU A 743 -20.66 -27.04 22.23
N TYR A 744 -20.90 -26.40 21.09
CA TYR A 744 -21.54 -25.09 20.90
C TYR A 744 -23.07 -25.22 20.72
#